data_AF-A0A9E2KAN8-F1
#
_entry.id   AF-A0A9E2KAN8-F1
#
_cell.length_a   1.000
_cell.length_b   1.000
_cell.length_c   1.000
_cell.angle_alpha   90.00
_cell.angle_beta   90.00
_cell.angle_gamma   90.00
#
_symmetry.space_group_name_H-M   'P 1'
#
loop_
_entity.id
_entity.type
_entity.pdbx_description
1 polymer ?
#
loop_
_entity_poly.entity_id
_entity_poly.type
_entity_poly.pdbx_seq_one_letter_code
_entity_poly.pdbx_strand_id
1 'polypeptide(L)'
;MKLRQKLAVVLASAMVVSAVPVVTMADTTNSLHNTIKVVKGSTMGYTTEKVTVGTTGTAYKIESSTRKISNLELHPKATYELNETKETFFVELENAEFSDEAFIQAYLNTEDGKFSELANLTGTATLLVAEAGTIDGTEFNGKKPAEVVKDLKLVYETEEGTLTITKTGKAQLRVDVQGKWTKEDTLIVPIFAKVTKANAVVVKVDGADSFVSDGSYTVGATNEDNTELSVAVDDAKTGITVDGGEISKLVLSEEVIGAIANSENRKVQIEISSSSDLEFSLKGIKATGKRGFYSKGEIEVGKDGFAVEYGTSGRNNNKDTQVIIVTLPNWVDGSARGQIELSGIKVVPTNKTASTGDVTVTISSVNDDDFIKEKDYVVGVVSEYGVTLTCDAPATIKAGRSAIVNKNYVKVQLKEAVKDSLVDDRTIEFTLENGYLFGAADMDFTGFKSMPKATSNAYKEVAMDTLNDLIKAKKVKFEDDAKGATVKDVEINAKGQVIGFTLENLVEVTQDEVNELTLTIPVATSLQSTGEVKLVATGRALAELGAEDELSCKVADVVSPVTVEAKAAELKVGLQAQTSGEIVIAETDKAMLQKGYIVVDAPEADGITFGTLPTVKAEGITLGEVSLNKAKTQLHIEVKRTSTEAGKITISDLEFTTSRAVPEGTFDVEFYGTALTDEVVADYTSVEPDTYVVEDFIKITTPNTEDIKTGALKAVTSTFKIGSSTYTVDGVENTMDAPAYLKDNRTMVPVRYIAYAFGLDTSNVLYANSTATIIAGEKIIQVTVGSDIMTVNGTQIKMDTKAELVNGRAYVPMKFIASALGVSASWDSASQTATFSNKN
;
A
#
# COMPACT_ATOMS: atom_id res chain seq x y z
N MET A 1 -12.40 -23.93 -15.58
CA MET A 1 -11.90 -22.96 -16.57
C MET A 1 -10.44 -22.71 -16.23
N LYS A 2 -9.52 -23.35 -16.94
CA LYS A 2 -8.12 -23.56 -16.50
C LYS A 2 -7.22 -22.42 -16.98
N LEU A 3 -6.53 -21.84 -16.01
CA LEU A 3 -5.19 -21.25 -16.07
C LEU A 3 -4.31 -21.85 -17.18
N ARG A 4 -3.70 -20.98 -17.99
CA ARG A 4 -2.28 -20.96 -18.44
C ARG A 4 -2.17 -20.18 -19.74
N GLN A 5 -1.72 -18.92 -19.67
CA GLN A 5 -0.89 -18.22 -20.66
C GLN A 5 -0.74 -16.74 -20.26
N LYS A 6 0.10 -16.48 -19.26
CA LYS A 6 0.79 -15.19 -19.06
C LYS A 6 2.28 -15.50 -19.13
N LEU A 7 2.84 -15.46 -20.34
CA LEU A 7 4.27 -15.32 -20.62
C LEU A 7 4.43 -15.08 -22.13
N ALA A 8 4.20 -13.84 -22.59
CA ALA A 8 4.59 -13.32 -23.91
C ALA A 8 4.00 -11.91 -24.14
N VAL A 9 4.36 -10.91 -23.31
CA VAL A 9 4.04 -9.50 -23.61
C VAL A 9 5.22 -8.62 -23.17
N VAL A 10 6.43 -8.91 -23.65
CA VAL A 10 7.57 -7.96 -23.73
C VAL A 10 8.47 -8.45 -24.87
N LEU A 11 8.04 -8.24 -26.13
CA LEU A 11 8.88 -8.35 -27.36
C LEU A 11 8.07 -8.11 -28.64
N ALA A 12 7.10 -7.19 -28.63
CA ALA A 12 6.26 -6.91 -29.79
C ALA A 12 6.25 -5.42 -30.15
N SER A 13 7.43 -4.84 -30.31
CA SER A 13 7.60 -3.48 -30.83
C SER A 13 8.98 -3.31 -31.45
N ALA A 14 9.33 -4.18 -32.41
CA ALA A 14 10.35 -3.93 -33.45
C ALA A 14 10.47 -5.12 -34.44
N MET A 15 9.35 -5.61 -34.97
CA MET A 15 9.38 -6.39 -36.21
C MET A 15 8.16 -6.04 -37.05
N VAL A 16 8.09 -4.79 -37.51
CA VAL A 16 7.54 -4.56 -38.84
C VAL A 16 8.67 -4.93 -39.79
N VAL A 17 8.81 -6.23 -40.06
CA VAL A 17 9.30 -6.64 -41.37
C VAL A 17 8.22 -6.14 -42.31
N SER A 18 8.42 -4.96 -42.90
CA SER A 18 7.65 -4.58 -44.07
C SER A 18 7.84 -5.73 -45.05
N ALA A 19 6.79 -6.54 -45.23
CA ALA A 19 6.78 -7.56 -46.24
C ALA A 19 6.97 -6.83 -47.58
N VAL A 20 8.22 -6.81 -48.05
CA VAL A 20 8.51 -6.50 -49.45
C VAL A 20 7.76 -7.57 -50.23
N PRO A 21 6.94 -7.23 -51.24
CA PRO A 21 6.34 -8.25 -52.08
C PRO A 21 7.45 -9.12 -52.62
N VAL A 22 7.45 -10.40 -52.25
CA VAL A 22 8.28 -11.42 -52.91
C VAL A 22 7.71 -11.57 -54.31
N VAL A 23 8.18 -10.71 -55.21
CA VAL A 23 8.17 -11.06 -56.63
C VAL A 23 9.26 -12.10 -56.75
N THR A 24 8.90 -13.32 -57.14
CA THR A 24 9.86 -14.36 -57.55
C THR A 24 10.67 -13.81 -58.72
N MET A 25 11.79 -13.16 -58.40
CA MET A 25 12.83 -12.72 -59.32
C MET A 25 13.83 -13.87 -59.43
N ALA A 26 14.44 -14.03 -60.60
CA ALA A 26 15.46 -15.05 -60.87
C ALA A 26 16.55 -15.05 -59.78
N ASP A 27 17.23 -16.20 -59.58
CA ASP A 27 18.41 -16.29 -58.71
C ASP A 27 19.42 -15.19 -59.08
N THR A 28 19.37 -14.06 -58.38
CA THR A 28 20.33 -12.97 -58.54
C THR A 28 21.55 -13.32 -57.72
N THR A 29 22.72 -13.26 -58.36
CA THR A 29 24.02 -13.42 -57.71
C THR A 29 24.51 -12.12 -57.08
N ASN A 30 23.89 -10.98 -57.38
CA ASN A 30 24.23 -9.68 -56.80
C ASN A 30 23.86 -9.64 -55.32
N SER A 31 24.66 -8.95 -54.51
CA SER A 31 24.43 -8.82 -53.08
C SER A 31 24.71 -7.41 -52.58
N LEU A 32 24.18 -7.09 -51.39
CA LEU A 32 24.47 -5.84 -50.71
C LEU A 32 25.21 -6.13 -49.42
N HIS A 33 26.40 -5.54 -49.28
CA HIS A 33 27.18 -5.65 -48.06
C HIS A 33 26.84 -4.50 -47.10
N ASN A 34 26.32 -4.85 -45.93
CA ASN A 34 25.89 -3.95 -44.84
C ASN A 34 24.64 -3.11 -45.14
N THR A 35 23.54 -3.41 -44.44
CA THR A 35 22.39 -2.51 -44.29
C THR A 35 22.63 -1.58 -43.10
N ILE A 36 22.39 -0.27 -43.28
CA ILE A 36 22.54 0.75 -42.22
C ILE A 36 21.16 1.32 -41.85
N LYS A 37 20.90 1.69 -40.59
CA LYS A 37 19.67 2.47 -40.28
C LYS A 37 19.93 3.94 -40.58
N VAL A 38 18.96 4.60 -41.21
CA VAL A 38 19.11 5.95 -41.73
C VAL A 38 17.90 6.82 -41.38
N VAL A 39 18.09 8.14 -41.31
CA VAL A 39 17.09 9.15 -40.97
C VAL A 39 17.06 10.17 -42.09
N LYS A 40 15.90 10.81 -42.35
CA LYS A 40 15.80 11.84 -43.38
C LYS A 40 16.84 12.96 -43.14
N GLY A 41 17.63 13.26 -44.17
CA GLY A 41 18.64 14.32 -44.15
C GLY A 41 20.06 13.82 -43.88
N SER A 42 20.23 12.61 -43.34
CA SER A 42 21.56 12.03 -43.12
C SER A 42 22.25 11.68 -44.45
N THR A 43 23.58 11.79 -44.46
CA THR A 43 24.40 11.31 -45.57
C THR A 43 24.91 9.91 -45.26
N MET A 44 24.55 8.96 -46.11
CA MET A 44 25.09 7.61 -46.20
C MET A 44 26.44 7.66 -46.93
N GLY A 45 27.49 7.17 -46.26
CA GLY A 45 28.88 7.32 -46.72
C GLY A 45 29.73 8.10 -45.72
N TYR A 46 31.04 8.15 -45.96
CA TYR A 46 32.03 8.82 -45.09
C TYR A 46 31.60 10.25 -44.70
N THR A 47 31.89 10.63 -43.45
CA THR A 47 31.70 11.99 -42.92
C THR A 47 33.04 12.58 -42.48
N THR A 48 33.23 13.90 -42.67
CA THR A 48 34.41 14.66 -42.25
C THR A 48 34.34 15.05 -40.77
N GLU A 49 35.44 14.89 -40.03
CA GLU A 49 35.77 15.81 -38.92
C GLU A 49 36.91 16.74 -39.37
N LYS A 50 36.79 18.04 -39.07
CA LYS A 50 37.91 18.99 -39.25
C LYS A 50 38.89 18.81 -38.10
N VAL A 51 40.12 18.40 -38.40
CA VAL A 51 41.24 18.55 -37.46
C VAL A 51 42.08 19.74 -37.89
N THR A 52 42.25 20.72 -37.00
CA THR A 52 43.22 21.81 -37.20
C THR A 52 44.59 21.30 -36.79
N VAL A 53 45.54 21.18 -37.73
CA VAL A 53 46.95 20.89 -37.41
C VAL A 53 47.79 22.11 -37.77
N GLY A 54 48.70 22.47 -36.86
CA GLY A 54 49.52 23.68 -36.90
C GLY A 54 50.55 23.75 -38.05
N THR A 55 51.39 24.78 -37.94
CA THR A 55 51.89 25.63 -39.03
C THR A 55 53.00 25.14 -39.95
N THR A 56 53.49 23.89 -39.91
CA THR A 56 54.60 23.50 -40.82
C THR A 56 54.73 21.98 -41.02
N GLY A 57 54.28 21.45 -42.17
CA GLY A 57 54.64 20.13 -42.71
C GLY A 57 53.48 19.13 -42.81
N THR A 58 53.10 18.75 -44.03
CA THR A 58 51.97 17.86 -44.33
C THR A 58 52.38 16.38 -44.19
N ALA A 59 51.78 15.68 -43.23
CA ALA A 59 51.69 14.21 -43.22
C ALA A 59 50.29 13.83 -42.71
N TYR A 60 49.57 13.00 -43.47
CA TYR A 60 48.23 12.52 -43.14
C TYR A 60 48.37 11.24 -42.31
N LYS A 61 47.76 11.19 -41.12
CA LYS A 61 47.54 9.95 -40.37
C LYS A 61 46.04 9.83 -40.11
N ILE A 62 45.42 8.83 -40.71
CA ILE A 62 43.99 8.53 -40.55
C ILE A 62 43.91 7.29 -39.65
N GLU A 63 43.31 7.42 -38.46
CA GLU A 63 42.89 6.27 -37.66
C GLU A 63 41.46 5.93 -38.04
N SER A 64 41.27 4.74 -38.62
CA SER A 64 39.95 4.26 -39.02
C SER A 64 39.19 3.72 -37.80
N SER A 65 38.13 4.42 -37.42
CA SER A 65 37.08 3.87 -36.57
C SER A 65 35.72 4.03 -37.26
N THR A 66 35.55 3.21 -38.30
CA THR A 66 34.30 2.58 -38.76
C THR A 66 33.03 3.43 -38.92
N ARG A 67 32.77 3.87 -40.16
CA ARG A 67 31.44 3.76 -40.77
C ARG A 67 31.58 2.98 -42.07
N LYS A 68 30.91 1.81 -42.13
CA LYS A 68 30.99 0.89 -43.27
C LYS A 68 30.34 1.52 -44.50
N ILE A 69 31.03 1.54 -45.62
CA ILE A 69 30.42 1.84 -46.92
C ILE A 69 29.41 0.73 -47.21
N SER A 70 28.19 1.09 -47.59
CA SER A 70 27.27 0.13 -48.19
C SER A 70 27.70 -0.09 -49.63
N ASN A 71 28.22 -1.29 -49.89
CA ASN A 71 28.70 -1.70 -51.20
C ASN A 71 27.64 -2.57 -51.86
N LEU A 72 27.27 -2.19 -53.08
CA LEU A 72 26.52 -3.06 -53.95
C LEU A 72 27.52 -3.93 -54.72
N GLU A 73 27.54 -5.22 -54.42
CA GLU A 73 28.35 -6.22 -55.09
C GLU A 73 27.54 -6.81 -56.25
N LEU A 74 28.03 -6.60 -57.46
CA LEU A 74 27.39 -7.04 -58.69
C LEU A 74 28.22 -8.16 -59.30
N HIS A 75 27.54 -9.21 -59.74
CA HIS A 75 28.19 -10.39 -60.32
C HIS A 75 27.72 -10.59 -61.76
N PRO A 76 28.65 -10.85 -62.70
CA PRO A 76 28.28 -11.14 -64.08
C PRO A 76 27.39 -12.38 -64.18
N LYS A 77 26.33 -12.33 -65.01
CA LYS A 77 25.45 -13.49 -65.23
C LYS A 77 26.18 -14.69 -65.85
N ALA A 78 27.27 -14.43 -66.59
CA ALA A 78 28.08 -15.38 -67.33
C ALA A 78 29.47 -14.78 -67.61
N THR A 79 30.30 -15.46 -68.42
CA THR A 79 31.53 -14.86 -68.98
C THR A 79 31.21 -14.08 -70.24
N TYR A 80 31.64 -12.82 -70.32
CA TYR A 80 31.46 -11.91 -71.45
C TYR A 80 32.82 -11.38 -71.94
N GLU A 81 32.97 -11.19 -73.26
CA GLU A 81 34.14 -10.55 -73.88
C GLU A 81 33.69 -9.31 -74.67
N LEU A 82 33.76 -8.15 -74.04
CA LEU A 82 33.22 -6.87 -74.50
C LEU A 82 34.34 -5.98 -75.08
N ASN A 83 35.10 -6.48 -76.05
CA ASN A 83 36.34 -5.81 -76.49
C ASN A 83 36.09 -4.54 -77.35
N GLU A 84 35.08 -4.56 -78.23
CA GLU A 84 34.70 -3.41 -79.10
C GLU A 84 33.28 -2.85 -78.83
N THR A 85 32.51 -3.51 -77.97
CA THR A 85 31.13 -3.13 -77.61
C THR A 85 31.04 -2.90 -76.10
N LYS A 86 30.35 -1.85 -75.66
CA LYS A 86 30.08 -1.61 -74.23
C LYS A 86 28.69 -2.10 -73.85
N GLU A 87 28.56 -2.66 -72.66
CA GLU A 87 27.26 -2.89 -72.03
C GLU A 87 26.96 -1.80 -70.99
N THR A 88 25.69 -1.47 -70.82
CA THR A 88 25.23 -0.42 -69.90
C THR A 88 24.10 -0.96 -69.02
N PHE A 89 24.12 -0.61 -67.74
CA PHE A 89 22.97 -0.76 -66.84
C PHE A 89 22.85 0.45 -65.91
N PHE A 90 21.74 0.52 -65.18
CA PHE A 90 21.47 1.64 -64.27
C PHE A 90 21.31 1.17 -62.82
N VAL A 91 21.81 2.00 -61.91
CA VAL A 91 21.60 1.85 -60.46
C VAL A 91 20.82 3.07 -59.98
N GLU A 92 19.64 2.83 -59.43
CA GLU A 92 18.71 3.88 -58.99
C GLU A 92 18.50 3.83 -57.47
N LEU A 93 18.30 5.00 -56.87
CA LEU A 93 17.93 5.15 -55.47
C LEU A 93 16.46 5.54 -55.33
N GLU A 94 15.77 4.86 -54.42
CA GLU A 94 14.51 5.34 -53.86
C GLU A 94 14.75 5.94 -52.49
N ASN A 95 14.07 7.07 -52.21
CA ASN A 95 14.12 7.80 -50.93
C ASN A 95 15.50 8.39 -50.55
N ALA A 96 16.47 8.37 -51.47
CA ALA A 96 17.77 9.02 -51.34
C ALA A 96 18.26 9.60 -52.69
N GLU A 97 19.23 10.50 -52.63
CA GLU A 97 19.93 11.09 -53.79
C GLU A 97 21.44 10.86 -53.64
N PHE A 98 22.16 10.53 -54.71
CA PHE A 98 23.61 10.39 -54.67
C PHE A 98 24.29 11.71 -54.28
N SER A 99 25.19 11.66 -53.31
CA SER A 99 25.85 12.84 -52.74
C SER A 99 27.18 13.13 -53.44
N ASP A 100 27.25 14.23 -54.20
CA ASP A 100 28.47 14.63 -54.92
C ASP A 100 29.63 14.91 -53.96
N GLU A 101 29.33 15.50 -52.80
CA GLU A 101 30.31 15.79 -51.76
C GLU A 101 30.91 14.50 -51.16
N ALA A 102 30.06 13.51 -50.83
CA ALA A 102 30.53 12.23 -50.29
C ALA A 102 31.35 11.43 -51.31
N PHE A 103 30.96 11.48 -52.60
CA PHE A 103 31.71 10.85 -53.68
C PHE A 103 33.11 11.46 -53.86
N ILE A 104 33.20 12.80 -53.85
CA ILE A 104 34.48 13.49 -54.02
C ILE A 104 35.40 13.26 -52.81
N GLN A 105 34.85 13.29 -51.59
CA GLN A 105 35.62 13.01 -50.37
C GLN A 105 36.15 11.57 -50.33
N ALA A 106 35.36 10.60 -50.77
CA ALA A 106 35.81 9.21 -50.87
C ALA A 106 37.00 9.06 -51.84
N TYR A 107 37.03 9.82 -52.94
CA TYR A 107 38.15 9.84 -53.88
C TYR A 107 39.42 10.47 -53.27
N LEU A 108 39.28 11.61 -52.59
CA LEU A 108 40.39 12.38 -52.01
C LEU A 108 41.12 11.66 -50.86
N ASN A 109 40.46 10.70 -50.19
CA ASN A 109 41.01 9.95 -49.06
C ASN A 109 41.76 8.67 -49.48
N THR A 110 42.04 8.47 -50.76
CA THR A 110 42.84 7.33 -51.24
C THR A 110 44.32 7.71 -51.35
N GLU A 111 45.22 6.98 -50.69
CA GLU A 111 46.66 7.35 -50.62
C GLU A 111 47.38 7.38 -51.98
N ASP A 112 46.80 6.80 -53.05
CA ASP A 112 47.40 6.74 -54.39
C ASP A 112 46.36 6.82 -55.56
N GLY A 113 45.15 7.35 -55.34
CA GLY A 113 44.09 7.30 -56.35
C GLY A 113 43.57 5.88 -56.64
N LYS A 114 43.82 4.94 -55.73
CA LYS A 114 43.40 3.54 -55.79
C LYS A 114 42.44 3.27 -54.64
N PHE A 115 41.22 2.83 -54.95
CA PHE A 115 40.27 2.29 -53.97
C PHE A 115 40.74 0.89 -53.52
N SER A 116 41.82 0.80 -52.75
CA SER A 116 42.41 -0.50 -52.35
C SER A 116 41.60 -1.28 -51.31
N GLU A 117 40.55 -0.69 -50.72
CA GLU A 117 39.66 -1.37 -49.75
C GLU A 117 38.29 -1.76 -50.31
N LEU A 118 38.04 -1.59 -51.62
CA LEU A 118 36.73 -1.81 -52.23
C LEU A 118 36.62 -2.94 -53.26
N ALA A 119 37.63 -3.79 -53.46
CA ALA A 119 37.49 -5.12 -54.11
C ALA A 119 38.84 -5.84 -54.17
N ASN A 120 38.79 -7.16 -54.36
CA ASN A 120 39.91 -8.04 -54.69
C ASN A 120 40.40 -7.86 -56.15
N LEU A 121 40.44 -6.61 -56.66
CA LEU A 121 40.82 -6.28 -58.04
C LEU A 121 41.92 -5.21 -58.03
N THR A 122 43.03 -5.49 -58.72
CA THR A 122 44.12 -4.52 -58.95
C THR A 122 43.74 -3.59 -60.11
N GLY A 123 43.41 -2.34 -59.80
CA GLY A 123 43.10 -1.31 -60.79
C GLY A 123 43.28 0.13 -60.28
N THR A 124 43.27 1.10 -61.18
CA THR A 124 43.32 2.55 -60.88
C THR A 124 41.95 3.18 -61.09
N ALA A 125 41.50 4.00 -60.14
CA ALA A 125 40.24 4.74 -60.24
C ALA A 125 40.54 6.19 -60.62
N THR A 126 40.00 6.66 -61.75
CA THR A 126 40.23 8.04 -62.20
C THR A 126 38.93 8.82 -62.18
N LEU A 127 38.92 9.96 -61.47
CA LEU A 127 37.84 10.96 -61.54
C LEU A 127 38.19 11.97 -62.63
N LEU A 128 37.34 12.11 -63.65
CA LEU A 128 37.52 13.14 -64.67
C LEU A 128 37.08 14.50 -64.13
N VAL A 129 38.05 15.37 -63.86
CA VAL A 129 37.83 16.79 -63.54
C VAL A 129 37.95 17.65 -64.81
N ALA A 130 37.17 18.72 -64.88
CA ALA A 130 37.09 19.58 -66.08
C ALA A 130 38.38 20.35 -66.38
N GLU A 131 39.28 20.52 -65.39
CA GLU A 131 40.58 21.19 -65.51
C GLU A 131 41.65 20.44 -64.69
N ALA A 132 42.90 20.41 -65.15
CA ALA A 132 44.02 19.81 -64.41
C ALA A 132 44.52 20.74 -63.29
N GLY A 133 44.73 20.22 -62.07
CA GLY A 133 45.14 21.02 -60.91
C GLY A 133 45.41 20.19 -59.64
N THR A 134 45.99 20.83 -58.63
CA THR A 134 46.32 20.23 -57.32
C THR A 134 45.26 20.57 -56.29
N ILE A 135 44.99 19.66 -55.35
CA ILE A 135 43.89 19.76 -54.38
C ILE A 135 44.46 20.00 -52.99
N ASP A 136 43.96 21.03 -52.29
CA ASP A 136 44.30 21.31 -50.89
C ASP A 136 43.07 21.13 -50.00
N GLY A 137 42.67 19.87 -49.80
CA GLY A 137 41.72 19.36 -48.79
C GLY A 137 40.28 19.92 -48.76
N THR A 138 40.02 21.08 -49.36
CA THR A 138 38.78 21.84 -49.22
C THR A 138 38.42 22.62 -50.49
N GLU A 139 39.39 22.97 -51.33
CA GLU A 139 39.18 23.70 -52.58
C GLU A 139 40.06 23.14 -53.71
N PHE A 140 39.56 23.23 -54.95
CA PHE A 140 40.30 23.00 -56.18
C PHE A 140 40.49 24.36 -56.86
N ASN A 141 41.72 24.90 -56.89
CA ASN A 141 42.01 26.25 -57.42
C ASN A 141 41.04 27.35 -56.91
N GLY A 142 40.71 27.36 -55.61
CA GLY A 142 39.85 28.39 -55.01
C GLY A 142 38.34 28.21 -55.26
N LYS A 143 37.91 27.04 -55.76
CA LYS A 143 36.50 26.68 -55.96
C LYS A 143 36.13 25.44 -55.15
N LYS A 144 34.87 25.35 -54.72
CA LYS A 144 34.38 24.15 -54.02
C LYS A 144 34.46 22.94 -54.96
N PRO A 145 34.76 21.72 -54.47
CA PRO A 145 34.92 20.55 -55.35
C PRO A 145 33.68 20.27 -56.23
N ALA A 146 32.47 20.54 -55.71
CA ALA A 146 31.21 20.43 -56.45
C ALA A 146 31.07 21.42 -57.63
N GLU A 147 31.87 22.50 -57.67
CA GLU A 147 31.87 23.51 -58.74
C GLU A 147 32.86 23.18 -59.87
N VAL A 148 33.72 22.17 -59.68
CA VAL A 148 34.83 21.83 -60.60
C VAL A 148 34.63 20.47 -61.29
N VAL A 149 33.85 19.58 -60.68
CA VAL A 149 33.50 18.29 -61.29
C VAL A 149 32.33 18.50 -62.26
N LYS A 150 32.61 18.38 -63.56
CA LYS A 150 31.60 18.35 -64.61
C LYS A 150 31.45 16.90 -65.05
N ASP A 151 30.29 16.30 -64.76
CA ASP A 151 29.96 14.90 -64.98
C ASP A 151 30.78 13.94 -64.09
N LEU A 152 30.25 13.63 -62.90
CA LEU A 152 30.86 12.68 -61.96
C LEU A 152 30.99 11.31 -62.62
N LYS A 153 32.21 10.99 -63.08
CA LYS A 153 32.54 9.75 -63.78
C LYS A 153 33.74 9.08 -63.11
N LEU A 154 33.50 7.88 -62.59
CA LEU A 154 34.50 7.04 -61.96
C LEU A 154 34.86 5.91 -62.91
N VAL A 155 36.11 5.85 -63.36
CA VAL A 155 36.58 4.81 -64.28
C VAL A 155 37.56 3.92 -63.53
N TYR A 156 37.22 2.63 -63.44
CA TYR A 156 38.10 1.58 -62.96
C TYR A 156 38.67 0.84 -64.16
N GLU A 157 40.00 0.86 -64.30
CA GLU A 157 40.72 0.07 -65.28
C GLU A 157 41.39 -1.11 -64.56
N THR A 158 41.06 -2.34 -64.99
CA THR A 158 41.69 -3.58 -64.53
C THR A 158 42.43 -4.24 -65.71
N GLU A 159 43.21 -5.29 -65.44
CA GLU A 159 43.82 -6.10 -66.51
C GLU A 159 42.79 -6.78 -67.41
N GLU A 160 41.58 -7.01 -66.88
CA GLU A 160 40.50 -7.75 -67.53
C GLU A 160 39.52 -6.83 -68.30
N GLY A 161 39.35 -5.56 -67.87
CA GLY A 161 38.44 -4.62 -68.54
C GLY A 161 38.31 -3.25 -67.87
N THR A 162 37.33 -2.47 -68.32
CA THR A 162 37.04 -1.14 -67.78
C THR A 162 35.60 -1.06 -67.26
N LEU A 163 35.43 -0.60 -66.03
CA LEU A 163 34.15 -0.30 -65.40
C LEU A 163 34.02 1.22 -65.22
N THR A 164 32.97 1.81 -65.78
CA THR A 164 32.74 3.25 -65.75
C THR A 164 31.41 3.57 -65.08
N ILE A 165 31.43 4.24 -63.93
CA ILE A 165 30.24 4.68 -63.21
C ILE A 165 30.05 6.17 -63.45
N THR A 166 28.92 6.57 -64.01
CA THR A 166 28.58 7.97 -64.32
C THR A 166 27.31 8.36 -63.59
N LYS A 167 27.31 9.46 -62.83
CA LYS A 167 26.07 10.01 -62.28
C LYS A 167 25.27 10.71 -63.37
N THR A 168 24.13 10.14 -63.76
CA THR A 168 23.26 10.68 -64.83
C THR A 168 22.08 11.47 -64.28
N GLY A 169 21.80 11.36 -62.98
CA GLY A 169 20.77 12.15 -62.30
C GLY A 169 20.97 12.17 -60.78
N LYS A 170 20.11 12.89 -60.05
CA LYS A 170 20.20 12.99 -58.58
C LYS A 170 20.10 11.64 -57.88
N ALA A 171 19.33 10.70 -58.41
CA ALA A 171 19.10 9.38 -57.83
C ALA A 171 19.46 8.23 -58.79
N GLN A 172 20.24 8.49 -59.85
CA GLN A 172 20.59 7.48 -60.85
C GLN A 172 22.08 7.53 -61.18
N LEU A 173 22.72 6.36 -61.15
CA LEU A 173 24.01 6.08 -61.75
C LEU A 173 23.81 5.23 -63.00
N ARG A 174 24.61 5.53 -64.02
CA ARG A 174 24.81 4.70 -65.21
C ARG A 174 26.15 3.98 -65.06
N VAL A 175 26.15 2.68 -65.28
CA VAL A 175 27.34 1.86 -65.23
C VAL A 175 27.60 1.29 -66.62
N ASP A 176 28.72 1.67 -67.23
CA ASP A 176 29.22 1.16 -68.51
C ASP A 176 30.35 0.14 -68.24
N VAL A 177 30.26 -1.05 -68.84
CA VAL A 177 31.23 -2.14 -68.70
C VAL A 177 31.84 -2.49 -70.06
N GLN A 178 33.16 -2.66 -70.12
CA GLN A 178 33.91 -3.05 -71.31
C GLN A 178 35.03 -4.03 -70.93
N GLY A 179 35.49 -4.88 -71.86
CA GLY A 179 36.54 -5.88 -71.64
C GLY A 179 36.00 -7.27 -71.29
N LYS A 180 36.88 -8.15 -70.82
CA LYS A 180 36.57 -9.53 -70.47
C LYS A 180 36.20 -9.63 -69.00
N TRP A 181 35.07 -10.25 -68.71
CA TRP A 181 34.61 -10.45 -67.34
C TRP A 181 33.96 -11.82 -67.20
N THR A 182 34.13 -12.45 -66.06
CA THR A 182 33.69 -13.81 -65.73
C THR A 182 32.71 -13.79 -64.56
N LYS A 183 31.88 -14.84 -64.45
CA LYS A 183 30.94 -15.00 -63.33
C LYS A 183 31.57 -15.02 -61.93
N GLU A 184 32.89 -15.23 -61.83
CA GLU A 184 33.63 -15.24 -60.56
C GLU A 184 34.10 -13.83 -60.17
N ASP A 185 34.02 -12.87 -61.09
CA ASP A 185 34.38 -11.48 -60.82
C ASP A 185 33.29 -10.78 -59.99
N THR A 186 33.71 -9.86 -59.14
CA THR A 186 32.83 -9.04 -58.29
C THR A 186 33.05 -7.58 -58.62
N LEU A 187 32.00 -6.93 -59.13
CA LEU A 187 32.01 -5.50 -59.44
C LEU A 187 31.40 -4.75 -58.26
N ILE A 188 32.14 -3.80 -57.68
CA ILE A 188 31.67 -3.06 -56.51
C ILE A 188 31.22 -1.66 -56.90
N VAL A 189 29.96 -1.35 -56.62
CA VAL A 189 29.37 -0.01 -56.77
C VAL A 189 29.14 0.56 -55.38
N PRO A 190 29.94 1.57 -54.95
CA PRO A 190 29.76 2.19 -53.64
C PRO A 190 28.52 3.09 -53.63
N ILE A 191 27.71 2.98 -52.57
CA ILE A 191 26.47 3.76 -52.43
C ILE A 191 26.72 4.94 -51.49
N PHE A 192 27.04 6.10 -52.07
CA PHE A 192 27.16 7.37 -51.36
C PHE A 192 25.93 8.25 -51.62
N ALA A 193 25.06 8.42 -50.62
CA ALA A 193 23.75 9.02 -50.82
C ALA A 193 23.31 9.90 -49.65
N LYS A 194 22.53 10.95 -49.91
CA LYS A 194 21.80 11.71 -48.91
C LYS A 194 20.35 11.24 -48.86
N VAL A 195 19.86 10.88 -47.68
CA VAL A 195 18.48 10.42 -47.50
C VAL A 195 17.52 11.60 -47.64
N THR A 196 16.56 11.51 -48.56
CA THR A 196 15.65 12.63 -48.89
C THR A 196 14.26 12.48 -48.33
N LYS A 197 13.85 11.25 -47.97
CA LYS A 197 12.53 10.93 -47.41
C LYS A 197 12.66 9.98 -46.21
N ALA A 198 11.71 10.03 -45.28
CA ALA A 198 11.67 9.19 -44.07
C ALA A 198 11.15 7.76 -44.36
N ASN A 199 11.59 7.16 -45.47
CA ASN A 199 11.24 5.81 -45.90
C ASN A 199 12.53 5.01 -46.15
N ALA A 200 12.43 3.67 -46.15
CA ALA A 200 13.56 2.80 -46.45
C ALA A 200 14.25 3.22 -47.76
N VAL A 201 15.58 3.36 -47.70
CA VAL A 201 16.42 3.66 -48.86
C VAL A 201 16.67 2.35 -49.59
N VAL A 202 16.23 2.30 -50.84
CA VAL A 202 16.32 1.12 -51.69
C VAL A 202 17.21 1.43 -52.88
N VAL A 203 18.17 0.56 -53.14
CA VAL A 203 18.98 0.54 -54.36
C VAL A 203 18.36 -0.44 -55.34
N LYS A 204 18.00 0.04 -56.52
CA LYS A 204 17.49 -0.77 -57.63
C LYS A 204 18.55 -0.89 -58.70
N VAL A 205 18.75 -2.11 -59.18
CA VAL A 205 19.60 -2.41 -60.34
C VAL A 205 18.67 -2.76 -61.49
N ASP A 206 18.64 -1.91 -62.51
CA ASP A 206 17.95 -2.19 -63.76
C ASP A 206 18.95 -2.79 -64.75
N GLY A 207 19.05 -4.12 -64.71
CA GLY A 207 19.94 -4.95 -65.52
C GLY A 207 19.21 -6.01 -66.34
N ALA A 208 17.90 -5.88 -66.55
CA ALA A 208 17.08 -6.92 -67.17
C ALA A 208 17.66 -7.41 -68.52
N ASP A 209 18.15 -6.47 -69.33
CA ASP A 209 18.79 -6.72 -70.64
C ASP A 209 20.32 -6.50 -70.63
N SER A 210 20.97 -6.67 -69.48
CA SER A 210 22.40 -6.34 -69.30
C SER A 210 23.22 -7.47 -68.65
N PHE A 211 24.51 -7.21 -68.52
CA PHE A 211 25.59 -8.01 -67.94
C PHE A 211 25.32 -8.59 -66.53
N VAL A 212 24.53 -7.88 -65.71
CA VAL A 212 24.19 -8.24 -64.31
C VAL A 212 22.69 -8.49 -64.16
N SER A 213 22.27 -9.22 -63.12
CA SER A 213 20.84 -9.43 -62.83
C SER A 213 20.16 -8.16 -62.32
N ASP A 214 18.87 -8.02 -62.60
CA ASP A 214 18.03 -7.01 -61.98
C ASP A 214 17.78 -7.34 -60.50
N GLY A 215 17.57 -6.31 -59.69
CA GLY A 215 17.37 -6.52 -58.25
C GLY A 215 17.04 -5.25 -57.49
N SER A 216 16.49 -5.42 -56.28
CA SER A 216 16.10 -4.34 -55.38
C SER A 216 16.60 -4.66 -53.98
N TYR A 217 17.46 -3.79 -53.43
CA TYR A 217 18.22 -4.03 -52.20
C TYR A 217 17.99 -2.89 -51.21
N THR A 218 17.58 -3.20 -49.99
CA THR A 218 17.39 -2.18 -48.95
C THR A 218 18.74 -1.84 -48.33
N VAL A 219 19.19 -0.60 -48.53
CA VAL A 219 20.47 -0.10 -48.02
C VAL A 219 20.32 0.62 -46.70
N GLY A 220 19.15 1.22 -46.46
CA GLY A 220 18.82 1.60 -45.10
C GLY A 220 17.35 1.59 -44.73
N ALA A 221 17.08 1.16 -43.49
CA ALA A 221 15.74 1.15 -42.91
C ALA A 221 15.54 2.42 -42.07
N THR A 222 14.38 3.07 -42.24
CA THR A 222 13.93 4.20 -41.40
C THR A 222 13.08 3.69 -40.24
N ASN A 223 12.99 4.45 -39.15
CA ASN A 223 11.98 4.26 -38.11
C ASN A 223 10.72 5.11 -38.43
N GLU A 224 9.55 4.70 -37.93
CA GLU A 224 8.28 5.42 -38.15
C GLU A 224 8.29 6.85 -37.56
N ASP A 225 9.09 7.07 -36.51
CA ASP A 225 9.18 8.36 -35.80
C ASP A 225 10.29 9.30 -36.30
N ASN A 226 11.16 8.85 -37.22
CA ASN A 226 12.27 9.63 -37.79
C ASN A 226 13.22 10.28 -36.74
N THR A 227 13.44 9.64 -35.58
CA THR A 227 14.37 10.08 -34.51
C THR A 227 15.68 9.29 -34.50
N GLU A 228 16.74 9.85 -33.90
CA GLU A 228 18.04 9.19 -33.77
C GLU A 228 18.17 8.37 -32.48
N LEU A 229 17.47 8.79 -31.42
CA LEU A 229 17.39 8.08 -30.14
C LEU A 229 15.94 7.73 -29.80
N SER A 230 15.79 6.65 -29.05
CA SER A 230 14.55 6.28 -28.36
C SER A 230 14.77 6.30 -26.86
N VAL A 231 13.72 6.66 -26.11
CA VAL A 231 13.74 6.69 -24.65
C VAL A 231 12.76 5.65 -24.11
N ALA A 232 13.24 4.84 -23.18
CA ALA A 232 12.44 3.94 -22.37
C ALA A 232 12.63 4.27 -20.88
N VAL A 233 11.63 3.95 -20.08
CA VAL A 233 11.69 3.97 -18.61
C VAL A 233 11.70 2.54 -18.15
N ASP A 234 12.48 2.25 -17.11
CA ASP A 234 12.46 0.94 -16.46
C ASP A 234 11.02 0.55 -16.04
N ASP A 235 10.62 -0.69 -16.30
CA ASP A 235 9.23 -1.15 -16.12
C ASP A 235 8.82 -1.17 -14.63
N ALA A 236 9.82 -1.26 -13.73
CA ALA A 236 9.63 -1.05 -12.31
C ALA A 236 9.52 0.47 -12.03
N LYS A 237 8.30 1.02 -12.17
CA LYS A 237 7.97 2.34 -11.61
C LYS A 237 8.44 2.39 -10.16
N THR A 238 9.23 3.40 -9.78
CA THR A 238 9.64 3.59 -8.39
C THR A 238 8.52 4.23 -7.58
N GLY A 239 8.33 3.80 -6.33
CA GLY A 239 7.59 4.64 -5.40
C GLY A 239 8.48 5.75 -4.86
N ILE A 240 7.85 6.88 -4.60
CA ILE A 240 8.44 8.12 -4.08
C ILE A 240 7.59 8.49 -2.86
N THR A 241 8.16 9.07 -1.80
CA THR A 241 7.35 9.61 -0.69
C THR A 241 7.10 11.09 -0.85
N VAL A 242 6.24 11.65 0.00
CA VAL A 242 5.96 13.09 0.01
C VAL A 242 7.19 13.95 0.34
N ASP A 243 8.25 13.33 0.90
CA ASP A 243 9.54 13.97 1.18
C ASP A 243 10.55 13.84 0.02
N GLY A 244 10.16 13.16 -1.06
CA GLY A 244 10.97 12.95 -2.24
C GLY A 244 11.44 11.51 -2.39
N GLY A 245 12.28 11.26 -3.39
CA GLY A 245 12.69 9.91 -3.75
C GLY A 245 13.43 9.86 -5.08
N GLU A 246 13.82 8.65 -5.49
CA GLU A 246 14.46 8.41 -6.78
C GLU A 246 13.42 8.03 -7.83
N ILE A 247 13.48 8.65 -9.01
CA ILE A 247 12.65 8.26 -10.16
C ILE A 247 13.21 7.01 -10.84
N SER A 248 12.38 6.30 -11.60
CA SER A 248 12.80 5.17 -12.42
C SER A 248 13.94 5.55 -13.38
N LYS A 249 14.82 4.59 -13.64
CA LYS A 249 15.93 4.76 -14.57
C LYS A 249 15.42 5.11 -15.96
N LEU A 250 16.13 6.03 -16.61
CA LEU A 250 15.85 6.43 -17.99
C LEU A 250 16.87 5.78 -18.90
N VAL A 251 16.39 5.16 -19.98
CA VAL A 251 17.21 4.38 -20.89
C VAL A 251 17.16 5.00 -22.28
N LEU A 252 18.26 5.64 -22.67
CA LEU A 252 18.44 6.24 -23.99
C LEU A 252 19.10 5.21 -24.91
N SER A 253 18.45 4.85 -26.01
CA SER A 253 18.93 3.84 -26.95
C SER A 253 19.12 4.42 -28.34
N GLU A 254 20.22 4.02 -28.99
CA GLU A 254 20.48 4.41 -30.36
C GLU A 254 19.55 3.73 -31.37
N GLU A 255 18.76 4.52 -32.08
CA GLU A 255 18.10 4.06 -33.31
C GLU A 255 18.99 4.15 -34.54
N VAL A 256 20.01 5.01 -34.48
CA VAL A 256 21.10 5.11 -35.45
C VAL A 256 22.42 4.85 -34.73
N ILE A 257 23.23 3.92 -35.24
CA ILE A 257 24.53 3.59 -34.64
C ILE A 257 25.38 4.86 -34.57
N GLY A 258 25.81 5.18 -33.36
CA GLY A 258 26.63 6.33 -33.05
C GLY A 258 25.92 7.67 -32.98
N ALA A 259 24.59 7.70 -32.90
CA ALA A 259 23.86 8.90 -32.55
C ALA A 259 24.38 9.54 -31.24
N ILE A 260 24.82 8.73 -30.27
CA ILE A 260 25.27 9.23 -28.97
C ILE A 260 26.71 9.77 -29.02
N ALA A 261 27.66 9.11 -29.70
CA ALA A 261 29.05 9.59 -29.69
C ALA A 261 29.42 10.62 -30.78
N ASN A 262 28.64 10.79 -31.84
CA ASN A 262 29.00 11.67 -32.97
C ASN A 262 28.66 13.16 -32.77
N SER A 263 28.55 13.65 -31.55
CA SER A 263 28.13 15.03 -31.30
C SER A 263 28.93 15.68 -30.18
N GLU A 264 29.39 16.90 -30.41
CA GLU A 264 29.85 17.78 -29.34
C GLU A 264 28.70 17.95 -28.30
N ASN A 265 28.75 17.21 -27.19
CA ASN A 265 27.93 17.41 -25.99
C ASN A 265 26.40 17.55 -26.24
N ARG A 266 25.76 16.55 -26.86
CA ARG A 266 24.29 16.52 -27.01
C ARG A 266 23.57 16.69 -25.69
N LYS A 267 22.50 17.48 -25.69
CA LYS A 267 21.73 17.82 -24.49
C LYS A 267 20.30 17.30 -24.59
N VAL A 268 19.91 16.52 -23.58
CA VAL A 268 18.54 16.02 -23.39
C VAL A 268 17.87 16.86 -22.31
N GLN A 269 16.66 17.34 -22.57
CA GLN A 269 15.84 18.00 -21.57
C GLN A 269 14.92 16.98 -20.91
N ILE A 270 14.82 17.05 -19.58
CA ILE A 270 13.88 16.29 -18.77
C ILE A 270 13.13 17.30 -17.88
N GLU A 271 11.82 17.39 -18.05
CA GLU A 271 10.95 18.35 -17.38
C GLU A 271 9.84 17.63 -16.62
N ILE A 272 9.56 18.00 -15.38
CA ILE A 272 8.45 17.44 -14.59
C ILE A 272 7.14 18.01 -15.13
N SER A 273 6.26 17.17 -15.68
CA SER A 273 5.04 17.61 -16.39
C SER A 273 3.72 17.37 -15.64
N SER A 274 3.70 16.54 -14.59
CA SER A 274 2.46 16.23 -13.83
C SER A 274 2.41 16.77 -12.40
N SER A 275 3.53 17.21 -11.81
CA SER A 275 3.62 17.58 -10.38
C SER A 275 4.36 18.90 -10.17
N SER A 276 3.62 19.98 -9.90
CA SER A 276 4.20 21.33 -9.74
C SER A 276 4.93 21.55 -8.41
N ASP A 277 4.81 20.64 -7.45
CA ASP A 277 5.37 20.76 -6.11
C ASP A 277 6.66 19.96 -5.90
N LEU A 278 7.11 19.21 -6.92
CA LEU A 278 8.41 18.52 -6.96
C LEU A 278 9.45 19.31 -7.75
N GLU A 279 10.71 19.17 -7.36
CA GLU A 279 11.89 19.67 -8.07
C GLU A 279 13.01 18.63 -8.11
N PHE A 280 13.87 18.70 -9.12
CA PHE A 280 15.01 17.79 -9.24
C PHE A 280 16.14 18.14 -8.28
N SER A 281 16.77 17.10 -7.74
CA SER A 281 18.06 17.20 -7.06
C SER A 281 19.18 16.71 -7.99
N LEU A 282 20.20 17.54 -8.20
CA LEU A 282 21.34 17.19 -9.07
C LEU A 282 22.33 16.20 -8.42
N LYS A 283 22.12 15.82 -7.15
CA LYS A 283 23.06 14.99 -6.39
C LYS A 283 22.86 13.51 -6.68
N GLY A 284 23.95 12.81 -7.01
CA GLY A 284 23.96 11.36 -7.13
C GLY A 284 23.50 10.83 -8.50
N ILE A 285 23.25 11.71 -9.47
CA ILE A 285 22.91 11.31 -10.85
C ILE A 285 24.13 10.65 -11.50
N LYS A 286 23.89 9.53 -12.17
CA LYS A 286 24.92 8.74 -12.85
C LYS A 286 24.49 8.36 -14.26
N ALA A 287 25.47 8.09 -15.11
CA ALA A 287 25.27 7.51 -16.42
C ALA A 287 26.02 6.18 -16.52
N THR A 288 25.37 5.14 -17.05
CA THR A 288 26.00 3.83 -17.28
C THR A 288 25.89 3.44 -18.74
N GLY A 289 27.04 3.12 -19.36
CA GLY A 289 27.11 2.68 -20.74
C GLY A 289 26.79 1.19 -20.86
N LYS A 290 25.77 0.87 -21.64
CA LYS A 290 25.33 -0.49 -21.96
C LYS A 290 25.39 -0.70 -23.46
N ARG A 291 25.97 -1.83 -23.91
CA ARG A 291 26.07 -2.23 -25.34
C ARG A 291 26.67 -1.13 -26.24
N GLY A 292 27.16 -1.46 -27.42
CA GLY A 292 27.65 -0.45 -28.38
C GLY A 292 28.93 0.32 -28.02
N PHE A 293 29.19 0.68 -26.77
CA PHE A 293 30.37 1.45 -26.33
C PHE A 293 31.56 0.55 -25.97
N TYR A 294 32.77 1.02 -26.26
CA TYR A 294 34.02 0.33 -25.88
C TYR A 294 34.27 0.36 -24.37
N SER A 295 33.94 1.47 -23.71
CA SER A 295 33.97 1.63 -22.25
C SER A 295 32.57 1.42 -21.66
N LYS A 296 32.41 0.43 -20.77
CA LYS A 296 31.10 0.03 -20.20
C LYS A 296 31.03 0.24 -18.69
N GLY A 297 31.37 1.46 -18.25
CA GLY A 297 31.41 1.84 -16.84
C GLY A 297 30.27 2.77 -16.45
N GLU A 298 29.95 2.77 -15.15
CA GLU A 298 29.18 3.84 -14.50
C GLU A 298 30.09 5.07 -14.31
N ILE A 299 29.56 6.26 -14.59
CA ILE A 299 30.24 7.54 -14.37
C ILE A 299 29.34 8.51 -13.60
N GLU A 300 29.95 9.41 -12.84
CA GLU A 300 29.28 10.49 -12.12
C GLU A 300 29.32 11.81 -12.91
N VAL A 301 28.44 12.75 -12.57
CA VAL A 301 28.42 14.11 -13.14
C VAL A 301 29.80 14.77 -13.07
N GLY A 302 30.26 15.32 -14.19
CA GLY A 302 31.57 15.98 -14.35
C GLY A 302 32.69 15.08 -14.88
N LYS A 303 32.40 13.81 -15.21
CA LYS A 303 33.34 12.86 -15.84
C LYS A 303 32.97 12.62 -17.30
N ASP A 304 33.95 12.38 -18.17
CA ASP A 304 33.77 12.01 -19.58
C ASP A 304 32.76 12.87 -20.36
N GLY A 305 32.70 14.17 -20.08
CA GLY A 305 31.76 15.11 -20.72
C GLY A 305 30.32 15.04 -20.20
N PHE A 306 29.99 14.07 -19.33
CA PHE A 306 28.68 13.97 -18.70
C PHE A 306 28.46 15.14 -17.74
N ALA A 307 27.41 15.91 -17.97
CA ALA A 307 27.04 17.04 -17.13
C ALA A 307 25.53 17.11 -16.96
N VAL A 308 25.09 17.57 -15.79
CA VAL A 308 23.66 17.82 -15.53
C VAL A 308 23.54 19.21 -14.90
N GLU A 309 22.69 20.03 -15.48
CA GLU A 309 22.40 21.39 -15.02
C GLU A 309 20.89 21.63 -14.98
N TYR A 310 20.45 22.62 -14.21
CA TYR A 310 19.05 23.06 -14.27
C TYR A 310 18.78 23.79 -15.57
N GLY A 311 17.58 23.62 -16.12
CA GLY A 311 17.05 24.43 -17.21
C GLY A 311 16.88 25.89 -16.77
N THR A 312 16.57 26.75 -17.73
CA THR A 312 16.34 28.18 -17.45
C THR A 312 14.97 28.61 -17.92
N SER A 313 14.24 29.35 -17.08
CA SER A 313 12.93 29.92 -17.42
C SER A 313 12.92 31.45 -17.36
N GLY A 314 12.12 32.05 -18.26
CA GLY A 314 11.91 33.49 -18.36
C GLY A 314 13.07 34.30 -18.97
N ARG A 315 12.88 35.62 -19.12
CA ARG A 315 13.86 36.53 -19.76
C ARG A 315 15.13 36.78 -18.95
N ASN A 316 15.14 36.42 -17.67
CA ASN A 316 16.25 36.67 -16.75
C ASN A 316 17.15 35.44 -16.54
N ASN A 317 16.92 34.33 -17.27
CA ASN A 317 17.66 33.08 -17.15
C ASN A 317 17.68 32.53 -15.71
N ASN A 318 16.57 32.61 -14.99
CA ASN A 318 16.45 32.01 -13.68
C ASN A 318 16.49 30.48 -13.81
N LYS A 319 17.13 29.80 -12.87
CA LYS A 319 17.15 28.33 -12.84
C LYS A 319 15.74 27.82 -12.60
N ASP A 320 15.31 26.92 -13.46
CA ASP A 320 14.09 26.16 -13.31
C ASP A 320 14.44 24.81 -12.68
N THR A 321 14.07 24.61 -11.41
CA THR A 321 14.43 23.39 -10.69
C THR A 321 13.58 22.18 -11.09
N GLN A 322 12.53 22.39 -11.89
CA GLN A 322 11.68 21.33 -12.45
C GLN A 322 12.16 20.85 -13.82
N VAL A 323 13.21 21.47 -14.36
CA VAL A 323 13.82 21.10 -15.63
C VAL A 323 15.30 20.79 -15.39
N ILE A 324 15.76 19.63 -15.84
CA ILE A 324 17.19 19.33 -15.94
C ILE A 324 17.60 19.14 -17.38
N ILE A 325 18.79 19.63 -17.69
CA ILE A 325 19.47 19.48 -18.97
C ILE A 325 20.63 18.52 -18.76
N VAL A 326 20.52 17.34 -19.37
CA VAL A 326 21.52 16.27 -19.31
C VAL A 326 22.38 16.34 -20.56
N THR A 327 23.65 16.70 -20.38
CA THR A 327 24.68 16.57 -21.41
C THR A 327 25.17 15.13 -21.43
N LEU A 328 24.99 14.44 -22.56
CA LEU A 328 25.38 13.03 -22.71
C LEU A 328 26.91 12.87 -22.68
N PRO A 329 27.43 11.75 -22.15
CA PRO A 329 28.86 11.49 -22.11
C PRO A 329 29.48 11.31 -23.50
N ASN A 330 30.74 11.72 -23.61
CA ASN A 330 31.57 11.57 -24.80
C ASN A 330 32.25 10.19 -24.80
N TRP A 331 31.44 9.13 -24.91
CA TRP A 331 31.95 7.76 -25.01
C TRP A 331 32.30 7.38 -26.44
N VAL A 332 33.28 6.50 -26.60
CA VAL A 332 33.70 6.01 -27.92
C VAL A 332 32.79 4.86 -28.36
N ASP A 333 32.13 5.05 -29.51
CA ASP A 333 31.29 4.05 -30.15
C ASP A 333 32.09 2.86 -30.70
N GLY A 334 31.57 1.66 -30.52
CA GLY A 334 31.91 0.47 -31.27
C GLY A 334 30.94 0.20 -32.43
N SER A 335 31.06 -0.95 -33.10
CA SER A 335 30.28 -1.29 -34.30
C SER A 335 28.82 -1.70 -34.05
N ALA A 336 28.25 -1.37 -32.89
CA ALA A 336 26.89 -1.74 -32.49
C ALA A 336 26.19 -0.56 -31.81
N ARG A 337 24.85 -0.61 -31.75
CA ARG A 337 24.04 0.42 -31.07
C ARG A 337 24.41 0.55 -29.59
N GLY A 338 24.66 1.78 -29.18
CA GLY A 338 24.84 2.21 -27.81
C GLY A 338 23.53 2.36 -27.06
N GLN A 339 23.61 2.20 -25.73
CA GLN A 339 22.53 2.49 -24.80
C GLN A 339 23.11 3.14 -23.54
N ILE A 340 22.51 4.23 -23.09
CA ILE A 340 22.87 4.92 -21.84
C ILE A 340 21.72 4.78 -20.85
N GLU A 341 22.04 4.29 -19.66
CA GLU A 341 21.14 4.31 -18.51
C GLU A 341 21.47 5.53 -17.64
N LEU A 342 20.48 6.38 -17.38
CA LEU A 342 20.54 7.44 -16.38
C LEU A 342 19.85 6.93 -15.10
N SER A 343 20.57 6.99 -13.98
CA SER A 343 20.10 6.54 -12.66
C SER A 343 20.45 7.57 -11.58
N GLY A 344 19.91 7.41 -10.36
CA GLY A 344 20.18 8.31 -9.24
C GLY A 344 19.49 9.67 -9.37
N ILE A 345 18.52 9.82 -10.29
CA ILE A 345 17.77 11.06 -10.47
C ILE A 345 16.75 11.16 -9.33
N LYS A 346 16.93 12.15 -8.46
CA LYS A 346 16.04 12.37 -7.31
C LYS A 346 15.13 13.56 -7.52
N VAL A 347 13.92 13.43 -7.02
CA VAL A 347 12.95 14.53 -6.88
C VAL A 347 12.73 14.80 -5.40
N VAL A 348 12.58 16.07 -5.04
CA VAL A 348 12.30 16.53 -3.68
C VAL A 348 11.17 17.57 -3.70
N PRO A 349 10.42 17.71 -2.61
CA PRO A 349 9.42 18.75 -2.50
C PRO A 349 10.03 20.17 -2.53
N THR A 350 9.36 21.08 -3.24
CA THR A 350 9.81 22.46 -3.43
C THR A 350 9.86 23.28 -2.13
N ASN A 351 8.94 23.06 -1.16
CA ASN A 351 8.95 23.68 0.19
C ASN A 351 7.94 23.06 1.18
N LYS A 352 7.18 22.01 0.77
CA LYS A 352 6.12 21.33 1.53
C LYS A 352 6.01 19.89 1.02
N THR A 353 5.49 18.96 1.82
CA THR A 353 5.17 17.58 1.39
C THR A 353 4.51 17.55 0.00
N ALA A 354 5.04 16.73 -0.90
CA ALA A 354 4.55 16.63 -2.28
C ALA A 354 3.15 15.99 -2.34
N SER A 355 2.43 16.28 -3.42
CA SER A 355 1.11 15.71 -3.69
C SER A 355 1.24 14.27 -4.16
N THR A 356 0.35 13.40 -3.70
CA THR A 356 0.33 11.99 -4.11
C THR A 356 -0.12 11.82 -5.56
N GLY A 357 0.47 10.89 -6.31
CA GLY A 357 0.08 10.58 -7.70
C GLY A 357 1.25 10.24 -8.62
N ASP A 358 0.95 10.01 -9.89
CA ASP A 358 1.96 9.69 -10.92
C ASP A 358 2.92 10.88 -11.14
N VAL A 359 4.22 10.61 -11.06
CA VAL A 359 5.28 11.53 -11.49
C VAL A 359 5.57 11.28 -12.95
N THR A 360 5.27 12.26 -13.78
CA THR A 360 5.50 12.24 -15.22
C THR A 360 6.59 13.24 -15.55
N VAL A 361 7.52 12.82 -16.42
CA VAL A 361 8.50 13.71 -17.03
C VAL A 361 8.31 13.75 -18.53
N THR A 362 8.39 14.94 -19.10
CA THR A 362 8.54 15.15 -20.54
C THR A 362 10.02 15.09 -20.89
N ILE A 363 10.37 14.27 -21.89
CA ILE A 363 11.75 14.14 -22.36
C ILE A 363 11.83 14.61 -23.81
N SER A 364 12.74 15.53 -24.11
CA SER A 364 12.89 16.15 -25.43
C SER A 364 14.33 16.52 -25.75
N SER A 365 14.56 16.92 -27.01
CA SER A 365 15.84 17.47 -27.47
C SER A 365 15.91 18.97 -27.11
N VAL A 366 17.10 19.47 -26.82
CA VAL A 366 17.31 20.92 -26.61
C VAL A 366 17.54 21.61 -27.96
N ASN A 367 17.04 22.84 -28.14
CA ASN A 367 17.29 23.72 -29.31
C ASN A 367 16.87 23.18 -30.70
N ASP A 368 15.74 22.47 -30.81
CA ASP A 368 15.19 21.97 -32.09
C ASP A 368 16.10 20.98 -32.85
N ASP A 369 17.03 20.31 -32.16
CA ASP A 369 17.90 19.29 -32.78
C ASP A 369 17.13 17.97 -33.13
N ASP A 370 15.84 17.86 -32.78
CA ASP A 370 14.84 16.83 -33.15
C ASP A 370 15.28 15.36 -33.07
N PHE A 371 16.32 15.07 -32.29
CA PHE A 371 16.94 13.76 -32.26
C PHE A 371 16.27 12.76 -31.29
N ILE A 372 15.48 13.28 -30.34
CA ILE A 372 14.48 12.59 -29.51
C ILE A 372 13.14 13.28 -29.78
N LYS A 373 12.10 12.47 -29.99
CA LYS A 373 10.71 12.93 -30.06
C LYS A 373 10.20 13.24 -28.66
N GLU A 374 9.69 14.46 -28.48
CA GLU A 374 9.06 14.88 -27.23
C GLU A 374 7.94 13.92 -26.84
N LYS A 375 8.02 13.41 -25.62
CA LYS A 375 7.04 12.47 -25.08
C LYS A 375 7.06 12.47 -23.55
N ASP A 376 5.88 12.26 -22.99
CA ASP A 376 5.68 12.06 -21.56
C ASP A 376 5.91 10.61 -21.13
N TYR A 377 6.58 10.45 -20.00
CA TYR A 377 6.87 9.17 -19.39
C TYR A 377 6.53 9.20 -17.91
N VAL A 378 5.77 8.20 -17.43
CA VAL A 378 5.54 8.01 -16.00
C VAL A 378 6.78 7.34 -15.40
N VAL A 379 7.44 8.04 -14.49
CA VAL A 379 8.74 7.66 -13.91
C VAL A 379 8.68 7.35 -12.42
N GLY A 380 7.51 7.43 -11.80
CA GLY A 380 7.32 7.02 -10.42
C GLY A 380 5.94 7.40 -9.92
N VAL A 381 5.64 7.08 -8.67
CA VAL A 381 4.38 7.43 -8.01
C VAL A 381 4.68 7.98 -6.61
N VAL A 382 4.26 9.21 -6.32
CA VAL A 382 4.31 9.77 -4.96
C VAL A 382 3.22 9.15 -4.11
N SER A 383 3.61 8.56 -2.98
CA SER A 383 2.74 8.02 -1.94
C SER A 383 2.95 8.76 -0.63
N GLU A 384 1.94 8.79 0.23
CA GLU A 384 2.03 9.44 1.55
C GLU A 384 3.12 8.80 2.43
N TYR A 385 3.22 7.48 2.38
CA TYR A 385 4.14 6.68 3.20
C TYR A 385 5.02 5.80 2.32
N GLY A 386 6.23 5.50 2.80
CA GLY A 386 7.17 4.58 2.15
C GLY A 386 6.70 3.12 2.16
N VAL A 387 5.72 2.80 3.01
CA VAL A 387 5.08 1.48 3.10
C VAL A 387 3.56 1.65 2.95
N THR A 388 2.93 0.69 2.29
CA THR A 388 1.48 0.62 2.10
C THR A 388 0.92 -0.58 2.83
N LEU A 389 -0.26 -0.44 3.43
CA LEU A 389 -1.00 -1.54 4.03
C LEU A 389 -2.32 -1.73 3.28
N THR A 390 -2.52 -2.90 2.69
CA THR A 390 -3.73 -3.26 1.98
C THR A 390 -4.35 -4.51 2.58
N CYS A 391 -5.67 -4.49 2.72
CA CYS A 391 -6.46 -5.64 3.11
C CYS A 391 -7.25 -6.11 1.88
N ASP A 392 -7.13 -7.38 1.51
CA ASP A 392 -8.00 -8.00 0.52
C ASP A 392 -9.38 -8.20 1.16
N ALA A 393 -10.20 -7.15 1.09
CA ALA A 393 -11.53 -7.10 1.66
C ALA A 393 -12.57 -7.66 0.67
N PRO A 394 -13.19 -8.80 1.00
CA PRO A 394 -14.61 -8.95 0.68
C PRO A 394 -15.32 -9.86 1.70
N ALA A 395 -15.67 -9.36 2.88
CA ALA A 395 -16.55 -10.09 3.81
C ALA A 395 -17.36 -9.13 4.70
N THR A 396 -18.66 -9.38 4.78
CA THR A 396 -19.47 -8.93 5.92
C THR A 396 -19.31 -9.97 7.03
N ILE A 397 -18.77 -9.57 8.17
CA ILE A 397 -18.67 -10.42 9.36
C ILE A 397 -19.97 -10.33 10.13
N LYS A 398 -20.52 -11.50 10.46
CA LYS A 398 -21.63 -11.63 11.40
C LYS A 398 -21.06 -11.55 12.81
N ALA A 399 -21.53 -10.59 13.59
CA ALA A 399 -21.03 -10.36 14.92
C ALA A 399 -21.31 -11.56 15.86
N GLY A 400 -20.45 -11.79 16.86
CA GLY A 400 -20.55 -12.91 17.80
C GLY A 400 -20.16 -14.28 17.24
N ARG A 401 -19.62 -14.35 16.01
CA ARG A 401 -19.23 -15.61 15.34
C ARG A 401 -17.72 -15.82 15.40
N SER A 402 -17.29 -17.05 15.72
CA SER A 402 -15.85 -17.37 15.76
C SER A 402 -15.24 -17.28 14.36
N ALA A 403 -14.16 -16.52 14.24
CA ALA A 403 -13.43 -16.37 12.99
C ALA A 403 -12.83 -17.69 12.50
N ILE A 404 -12.34 -18.52 13.43
CA ILE A 404 -11.65 -19.77 13.11
C ILE A 404 -12.64 -20.83 12.63
N VAL A 405 -13.79 -20.94 13.32
CA VAL A 405 -14.85 -21.91 12.96
C VAL A 405 -15.49 -21.54 11.62
N ASN A 406 -15.81 -20.26 11.42
CA ASN A 406 -16.48 -19.78 10.20
C ASN A 406 -15.52 -19.47 9.05
N LYS A 407 -14.21 -19.54 9.31
CA LYS A 407 -13.14 -19.25 8.35
C LYS A 407 -13.18 -17.82 7.82
N ASN A 408 -13.48 -16.87 8.69
CA ASN A 408 -13.40 -15.44 8.39
C ASN A 408 -11.93 -15.02 8.42
N TYR A 409 -11.22 -15.29 7.33
CA TYR A 409 -9.81 -14.95 7.19
C TYR A 409 -9.65 -13.80 6.21
N VAL A 410 -8.90 -12.77 6.62
CA VAL A 410 -8.58 -11.60 5.79
C VAL A 410 -7.11 -11.65 5.42
N LYS A 411 -6.84 -11.51 4.13
CA LYS A 411 -5.47 -11.40 3.61
C LYS A 411 -5.02 -9.94 3.76
N VAL A 412 -3.88 -9.73 4.40
CA VAL A 412 -3.29 -8.43 4.69
C VAL A 412 -1.94 -8.39 3.99
N GLN A 413 -1.65 -7.31 3.27
CA GLN A 413 -0.39 -7.12 2.57
C GLN A 413 0.20 -5.79 3.02
N LEU A 414 1.45 -5.84 3.45
CA LEU A 414 2.25 -4.70 3.82
C LEU A 414 3.40 -4.62 2.81
N LYS A 415 3.40 -3.60 1.96
CA LYS A 415 4.29 -3.52 0.81
C LYS A 415 5.06 -2.21 0.81
N GLU A 416 6.36 -2.26 0.58
CA GLU A 416 7.15 -1.06 0.31
C GLU A 416 6.63 -0.36 -0.95
N ALA A 417 6.25 0.91 -0.81
CA ALA A 417 6.15 1.81 -1.95
C ALA A 417 7.56 2.25 -2.36
N VAL A 418 8.39 2.62 -1.39
CA VAL A 418 9.78 3.03 -1.61
C VAL A 418 10.70 1.95 -1.07
N LYS A 419 11.69 1.57 -1.87
CA LYS A 419 12.75 0.65 -1.47
C LYS A 419 13.38 1.08 -0.12
N ASP A 420 13.67 0.12 0.74
CA ASP A 420 14.25 0.31 2.09
C ASP A 420 13.31 0.95 3.14
N SER A 421 12.01 1.03 2.85
CA SER A 421 11.01 1.58 3.79
C SER A 421 10.56 0.58 4.86
N LEU A 422 10.66 -0.72 4.59
CA LEU A 422 10.56 -1.77 5.59
C LEU A 422 11.96 -2.03 6.14
N VAL A 423 12.11 -1.88 7.45
CA VAL A 423 13.41 -2.03 8.12
C VAL A 423 13.45 -3.35 8.87
N ASP A 424 14.40 -4.20 8.49
CA ASP A 424 14.67 -5.46 9.20
C ASP A 424 15.13 -5.22 10.65
N ASP A 425 15.07 -6.26 11.49
CA ASP A 425 15.38 -6.25 12.93
C ASP A 425 14.51 -5.29 13.77
N ARG A 426 13.39 -4.81 13.22
CA ARG A 426 12.43 -3.95 13.91
C ARG A 426 11.06 -4.61 13.99
N THR A 427 10.23 -4.08 14.87
CA THR A 427 8.90 -4.62 15.15
C THR A 427 7.81 -3.89 14.35
N ILE A 428 6.80 -4.66 13.94
CA ILE A 428 5.52 -4.16 13.43
C ILE A 428 4.45 -4.59 14.42
N GLU A 429 3.61 -3.67 14.84
CA GLU A 429 2.48 -3.91 15.74
C GLU A 429 1.19 -3.82 14.93
N PHE A 430 0.38 -4.86 14.99
CA PHE A 430 -0.93 -4.91 14.36
C PHE A 430 -2.02 -4.90 15.42
N THR A 431 -3.00 -4.00 15.30
CA THR A 431 -4.17 -3.92 16.20
C THR A 431 -5.45 -3.85 15.38
N LEU A 432 -6.48 -4.57 15.81
CA LEU A 432 -7.82 -4.54 15.24
C LEU A 432 -8.71 -3.57 16.03
N GLU A 433 -9.23 -2.56 15.35
CA GLU A 433 -10.27 -1.71 15.89
C GLU A 433 -11.64 -2.34 15.60
N ASN A 434 -12.53 -2.34 16.61
CA ASN A 434 -13.87 -2.93 16.53
C ASN A 434 -13.90 -4.44 16.19
N GLY A 435 -12.79 -5.15 16.42
CA GLY A 435 -12.69 -6.59 16.17
C GLY A 435 -11.59 -7.26 16.98
N TYR A 436 -11.48 -8.59 16.82
CA TYR A 436 -10.47 -9.42 17.44
C TYR A 436 -10.12 -10.62 16.54
N LEU A 437 -8.95 -11.21 16.75
CA LEU A 437 -8.47 -12.36 15.97
C LEU A 437 -9.18 -13.66 16.37
N PHE A 438 -9.14 -13.97 17.66
CA PHE A 438 -9.76 -15.15 18.28
C PHE A 438 -9.93 -14.93 19.79
N GLY A 439 -10.79 -15.73 20.41
CA GLY A 439 -11.12 -15.62 21.83
C GLY A 439 -10.60 -16.79 22.68
N ALA A 440 -10.91 -16.73 23.97
CA ALA A 440 -10.68 -17.79 24.95
C ALA A 440 -11.09 -19.18 24.47
N ALA A 441 -12.26 -19.28 23.84
CA ALA A 441 -12.83 -20.54 23.38
C ALA A 441 -12.03 -21.21 22.24
N ASP A 442 -11.18 -20.45 21.56
CA ASP A 442 -10.32 -20.96 20.48
C ASP A 442 -8.93 -21.42 21.00
N MET A 443 -8.63 -21.23 22.29
CA MET A 443 -7.33 -21.50 22.90
C MET A 443 -7.33 -22.80 23.73
N ASP A 444 -6.18 -23.49 23.76
CA ASP A 444 -5.99 -24.73 24.53
C ASP A 444 -5.31 -24.46 25.88
N PHE A 445 -6.04 -24.66 26.98
CA PHE A 445 -5.55 -24.50 28.36
C PHE A 445 -5.33 -25.83 29.09
N THR A 446 -5.13 -26.96 28.38
CA THR A 446 -5.05 -28.33 28.95
C THR A 446 -3.97 -28.57 30.02
N GLY A 447 -3.13 -27.59 30.36
CA GLY A 447 -2.18 -27.62 31.49
C GLY A 447 -2.61 -26.89 32.77
N PHE A 448 -3.74 -26.18 32.77
CA PHE A 448 -4.16 -25.32 33.89
C PHE A 448 -5.30 -25.92 34.72
N LYS A 449 -5.25 -25.72 36.04
CA LYS A 449 -6.31 -26.15 36.97
C LYS A 449 -7.55 -25.23 36.94
N SER A 450 -7.37 -24.00 36.47
CA SER A 450 -8.40 -22.96 36.36
C SER A 450 -7.95 -21.95 35.29
N MET A 451 -8.90 -21.27 34.67
CA MET A 451 -8.60 -20.31 33.62
C MET A 451 -7.84 -19.09 34.16
N PRO A 452 -6.69 -18.70 33.57
CA PRO A 452 -5.98 -17.48 33.95
C PRO A 452 -6.80 -16.22 33.62
N LYS A 453 -6.56 -15.12 34.33
CA LYS A 453 -7.13 -13.81 33.96
C LYS A 453 -6.59 -13.38 32.59
N ALA A 454 -7.43 -12.74 31.77
CA ALA A 454 -7.10 -12.29 30.41
C ALA A 454 -5.82 -11.44 30.32
N THR A 455 -5.50 -10.66 31.36
CA THR A 455 -4.31 -9.79 31.42
C THR A 455 -3.06 -10.46 32.00
N SER A 456 -3.11 -11.76 32.32
CA SER A 456 -1.97 -12.48 32.89
C SER A 456 -1.01 -13.00 31.83
N ASN A 457 0.27 -13.10 32.18
CA ASN A 457 1.31 -13.62 31.27
C ASN A 457 0.99 -15.02 30.75
N ALA A 458 0.40 -15.90 31.57
CA ALA A 458 0.02 -17.24 31.16
C ALA A 458 -1.03 -17.24 30.04
N TYR A 459 -1.96 -16.28 30.06
CA TYR A 459 -2.97 -16.15 29.02
C TYR A 459 -2.35 -15.66 27.70
N LYS A 460 -1.46 -14.66 27.78
CA LYS A 460 -0.68 -14.18 26.62
C LYS A 460 0.19 -15.27 25.99
N GLU A 461 0.85 -16.09 26.79
CA GLU A 461 1.67 -17.21 26.31
C GLU A 461 0.82 -18.21 25.50
N VAL A 462 -0.33 -18.64 26.04
CA VAL A 462 -1.24 -19.57 25.33
C VAL A 462 -1.81 -18.95 24.05
N ALA A 463 -2.19 -17.67 24.09
CA ALA A 463 -2.68 -16.96 22.92
C ALA A 463 -1.60 -16.85 21.82
N MET A 464 -0.37 -16.53 22.20
CA MET A 464 0.78 -16.47 21.28
C MET A 464 1.10 -17.85 20.70
N ASP A 465 1.09 -18.91 21.51
CA ASP A 465 1.25 -20.30 21.04
C ASP A 465 0.16 -20.69 20.06
N THR A 466 -1.10 -20.32 20.34
CA THR A 466 -2.24 -20.55 19.44
C THR A 466 -2.02 -19.86 18.09
N LEU A 467 -1.63 -18.59 18.09
CA LEU A 467 -1.35 -17.85 16.85
C LEU A 467 -0.18 -18.46 16.07
N ASN A 468 0.89 -18.84 16.77
CA ASN A 468 2.04 -19.54 16.19
C ASN A 468 1.67 -20.91 15.62
N ASP A 469 0.77 -21.66 16.26
CA ASP A 469 0.30 -22.94 15.75
C ASP A 469 -0.63 -22.78 14.54
N LEU A 470 -1.44 -21.71 14.49
CA LEU A 470 -2.20 -21.34 13.29
C LEU A 470 -1.27 -21.01 12.11
N ILE A 471 -0.16 -20.32 12.38
CA ILE A 471 0.92 -20.05 11.43
C ILE A 471 1.53 -21.38 10.92
N LYS A 472 1.99 -22.25 11.84
CA LYS A 472 2.57 -23.56 11.48
C LYS A 472 1.61 -24.43 10.68
N ALA A 473 0.33 -24.42 11.05
CA ALA A 473 -0.73 -25.13 10.35
C ALA A 473 -1.10 -24.52 9.00
N LYS A 474 -0.47 -23.42 8.59
CA LYS A 474 -0.75 -22.65 7.36
C LYS A 474 -2.19 -22.17 7.27
N LYS A 475 -2.85 -21.97 8.42
CA LYS A 475 -4.14 -21.28 8.53
C LYS A 475 -3.94 -19.77 8.51
N VAL A 476 -2.86 -19.32 9.15
CA VAL A 476 -2.19 -18.04 8.89
C VAL A 476 -1.00 -18.36 7.97
N LYS A 477 -0.83 -17.63 6.87
CA LYS A 477 0.23 -17.89 5.88
C LYS A 477 1.11 -16.66 5.71
N PHE A 478 2.42 -16.89 5.72
CA PHE A 478 3.42 -15.99 5.18
C PHE A 478 3.70 -16.42 3.73
N GLU A 479 3.64 -15.48 2.77
CA GLU A 479 4.07 -15.75 1.38
C GLU A 479 5.62 -15.73 1.28
N ASP A 480 6.18 -16.02 0.10
CA ASP A 480 7.56 -16.46 -0.09
C ASP A 480 8.63 -15.50 0.48
N ASP A 481 8.30 -14.22 0.66
CA ASP A 481 9.16 -13.10 1.07
C ASP A 481 9.06 -12.78 2.58
N ALA A 482 8.23 -13.52 3.32
CA ALA A 482 7.91 -13.27 4.73
C ALA A 482 8.24 -14.43 5.67
N LYS A 483 9.07 -15.39 5.23
CA LYS A 483 9.30 -16.67 5.93
C LYS A 483 10.03 -16.54 7.27
N GLY A 484 10.62 -15.39 7.56
CA GLY A 484 11.31 -15.12 8.82
C GLY A 484 10.44 -14.65 9.98
N ALA A 485 9.30 -14.02 9.69
CA ALA A 485 8.57 -13.25 10.68
C ALA A 485 8.00 -14.12 11.81
N THR A 486 8.19 -13.67 13.04
CA THR A 486 7.76 -14.37 14.26
C THR A 486 6.89 -13.47 15.12
N VAL A 487 5.88 -14.04 15.77
CA VAL A 487 5.06 -13.31 16.74
C VAL A 487 5.85 -13.17 18.05
N LYS A 488 6.05 -11.93 18.49
CA LYS A 488 6.78 -11.56 19.70
C LYS A 488 5.88 -11.39 20.92
N ASP A 489 4.73 -10.75 20.72
CA ASP A 489 3.74 -10.47 21.77
C ASP A 489 2.33 -10.42 21.14
N VAL A 490 1.33 -10.53 22.01
CA VAL A 490 -0.09 -10.42 21.68
C VAL A 490 -0.77 -9.43 22.64
N GLU A 491 -1.71 -8.67 22.09
CA GLU A 491 -2.56 -7.75 22.84
C GLU A 491 -3.92 -8.40 23.10
N ILE A 492 -4.38 -8.33 24.35
CA ILE A 492 -5.57 -9.04 24.82
C ILE A 492 -6.43 -8.09 25.63
N ASN A 493 -7.73 -8.02 25.31
CA ASN A 493 -8.67 -7.17 26.02
C ASN A 493 -9.18 -7.82 27.31
N ALA A 494 -10.00 -7.10 28.08
CA ALA A 494 -10.56 -7.58 29.35
C ALA A 494 -11.42 -8.86 29.21
N LYS A 495 -12.01 -9.09 28.03
CA LYS A 495 -12.80 -10.28 27.69
C LYS A 495 -11.95 -11.49 27.28
N GLY A 496 -10.61 -11.37 27.27
CA GLY A 496 -9.72 -12.46 26.84
C GLY A 496 -9.65 -12.64 25.32
N GLN A 497 -10.08 -11.65 24.54
CA GLN A 497 -10.00 -11.68 23.08
C GLN A 497 -8.67 -11.07 22.63
N VAL A 498 -8.02 -11.71 21.65
CA VAL A 498 -6.76 -11.22 21.09
C VAL A 498 -7.08 -10.11 20.07
N ILE A 499 -6.75 -8.88 20.40
CA ILE A 499 -7.04 -7.69 19.57
C ILE A 499 -5.85 -7.22 18.75
N GLY A 500 -4.64 -7.72 19.04
CA GLY A 500 -3.44 -7.32 18.32
C GLY A 500 -2.28 -8.28 18.53
N PHE A 501 -1.22 -8.10 17.74
CA PHE A 501 0.01 -8.88 17.82
C PHE A 501 1.20 -8.09 17.27
N THR A 502 2.38 -8.38 17.79
CA THR A 502 3.65 -7.79 17.33
C THR A 502 4.45 -8.83 16.55
N LEU A 503 4.93 -8.45 15.37
CA LEU A 503 5.89 -9.23 14.59
C LEU A 503 7.32 -8.72 14.80
N GLU A 504 8.28 -9.64 14.78
CA GLU A 504 9.72 -9.37 14.75
C GLU A 504 10.45 -10.36 13.80
N ASN A 505 11.73 -10.10 13.54
CA ASN A 505 12.61 -10.91 12.67
C ASN A 505 12.06 -11.03 11.24
N LEU A 506 11.94 -9.92 10.51
CA LEU A 506 11.42 -9.89 9.14
C LEU A 506 12.50 -10.40 8.14
N VAL A 507 12.97 -11.64 8.33
CA VAL A 507 14.05 -12.24 7.52
C VAL A 507 13.57 -12.33 6.07
N GLU A 508 14.36 -11.75 5.15
CA GLU A 508 14.18 -11.60 3.69
C GLU A 508 13.82 -10.19 3.19
N VAL A 509 13.79 -9.16 4.06
CA VAL A 509 13.78 -7.76 3.58
C VAL A 509 15.12 -7.45 2.91
N THR A 510 15.16 -7.56 1.58
CA THR A 510 16.36 -7.21 0.81
C THR A 510 16.39 -5.71 0.60
N GLN A 511 17.51 -5.06 0.95
CA GLN A 511 17.70 -3.64 0.71
C GLN A 511 17.96 -3.30 -0.76
N ASP A 512 17.57 -4.17 -1.71
CA ASP A 512 17.81 -3.99 -3.14
C ASP A 512 16.56 -4.04 -4.01
N GLU A 513 15.42 -4.48 -3.45
CA GLU A 513 14.16 -4.66 -4.14
C GLU A 513 13.00 -4.12 -3.27
N VAL A 514 11.83 -3.97 -3.88
CA VAL A 514 10.60 -3.63 -3.16
C VAL A 514 10.07 -4.89 -2.47
N ASN A 515 10.01 -4.86 -1.15
CA ASN A 515 9.58 -5.99 -0.33
C ASN A 515 8.07 -5.98 -0.06
N GLU A 516 7.46 -7.17 0.03
CA GLU A 516 6.04 -7.37 0.35
C GLU A 516 5.86 -8.43 1.45
N LEU A 517 5.31 -8.02 2.59
CA LEU A 517 4.88 -8.91 3.66
C LEU A 517 3.39 -9.22 3.49
N THR A 518 3.06 -10.48 3.22
CA THR A 518 1.67 -10.95 3.16
C THR A 518 1.32 -11.85 4.34
N LEU A 519 0.19 -11.56 4.99
CA LEU A 519 -0.38 -12.26 6.13
C LEU A 519 -1.82 -12.69 5.82
N THR A 520 -2.33 -13.70 6.52
CA THR A 520 -3.76 -14.05 6.50
C THR A 520 -4.24 -14.21 7.93
N ILE A 521 -5.07 -13.30 8.43
CA ILE A 521 -5.47 -13.26 9.84
C ILE A 521 -6.95 -13.62 10.01
N PRO A 522 -7.33 -14.39 11.06
CA PRO A 522 -8.73 -14.56 11.41
C PRO A 522 -9.31 -13.26 11.96
N VAL A 523 -10.58 -12.97 11.70
CA VAL A 523 -11.25 -11.74 12.19
C VAL A 523 -12.68 -12.06 12.65
N ALA A 524 -12.99 -11.67 13.88
CA ALA A 524 -14.30 -11.75 14.53
C ALA A 524 -14.61 -10.44 15.26
N THR A 525 -15.86 -10.28 15.67
CA THR A 525 -16.34 -9.09 16.38
C THR A 525 -17.33 -9.47 17.47
N SER A 526 -17.47 -8.61 18.48
CA SER A 526 -18.40 -8.85 19.57
C SER A 526 -19.86 -8.79 19.11
N LEU A 527 -20.76 -9.53 19.77
CA LEU A 527 -22.15 -9.79 19.38
C LEU A 527 -22.95 -8.52 18.99
N GLN A 528 -22.73 -7.42 19.69
CA GLN A 528 -23.43 -6.15 19.46
C GLN A 528 -22.66 -5.17 18.55
N SER A 529 -21.45 -5.53 18.09
CA SER A 529 -20.63 -4.71 17.20
C SER A 529 -21.33 -4.49 15.86
N THR A 530 -21.22 -3.27 15.35
CA THR A 530 -21.67 -2.87 14.01
C THR A 530 -20.64 -1.93 13.38
N GLY A 531 -20.74 -1.66 12.09
CA GLY A 531 -19.86 -0.72 11.40
C GLY A 531 -18.61 -1.39 10.81
N GLU A 532 -17.51 -0.67 10.77
CA GLU A 532 -16.27 -1.12 10.11
C GLU A 532 -15.29 -1.75 11.11
N VAL A 533 -14.59 -2.80 10.68
CA VAL A 533 -13.37 -3.31 11.34
C VAL A 533 -12.17 -2.77 10.58
N LYS A 534 -11.24 -2.15 11.30
CA LYS A 534 -10.02 -1.57 10.76
C LYS A 534 -8.83 -2.34 11.34
N LEU A 535 -7.90 -2.73 10.48
CA LEU A 535 -6.58 -3.18 10.92
C LEU A 535 -5.66 -1.98 10.89
N VAL A 536 -4.98 -1.74 11.98
CA VAL A 536 -3.98 -0.69 12.14
C VAL A 536 -2.62 -1.36 12.27
N ALA A 537 -1.63 -0.85 11.54
CA ALA A 537 -0.24 -1.26 11.62
C ALA A 537 0.62 -0.06 12.02
N THR A 538 1.39 -0.22 13.09
CA THR A 538 2.36 0.76 13.59
C THR A 538 3.70 0.07 13.84
N GLY A 539 4.68 0.83 14.29
CA GLY A 539 5.94 0.28 14.78
C GLY A 539 7.16 0.72 13.97
N ARG A 540 8.33 0.46 14.56
CA ARG A 540 9.60 1.06 14.11
C ARG A 540 10.10 0.50 12.78
N ALA A 541 9.58 -0.65 12.34
CA ALA A 541 9.93 -1.26 11.06
C ALA A 541 9.35 -0.50 9.86
N LEU A 542 8.34 0.35 10.07
CA LEU A 542 7.73 1.18 9.04
C LEU A 542 8.48 2.51 8.97
N ALA A 543 9.62 2.54 8.27
CA ALA A 543 10.39 3.77 8.12
C ALA A 543 9.55 4.85 7.42
N GLU A 544 9.87 6.10 7.72
CA GLU A 544 9.19 7.29 7.18
C GLU A 544 7.74 7.49 7.65
N LEU A 545 7.18 6.61 8.48
CA LEU A 545 6.06 6.98 9.35
C LEU A 545 6.61 7.86 10.49
N GLY A 546 6.03 9.04 10.68
CA GLY A 546 6.23 9.83 11.89
C GLY A 546 5.82 9.01 13.13
N ALA A 547 6.30 9.41 14.31
CA ALA A 547 6.05 8.66 15.55
C ALA A 547 4.55 8.49 15.91
N GLU A 548 3.67 9.28 15.31
CA GLU A 548 2.22 9.28 15.52
C GLU A 548 1.45 8.77 14.28
N ASP A 549 2.14 8.43 13.19
CA ASP A 549 1.50 8.03 11.94
C ASP A 549 1.25 6.51 11.95
N GLU A 550 0.08 6.11 11.47
CA GLU A 550 -0.35 4.72 11.39
C GLU A 550 -0.77 4.34 9.97
N LEU A 551 -0.43 3.13 9.56
CA LEU A 551 -1.03 2.54 8.37
C LEU A 551 -2.30 1.83 8.77
N SER A 552 -3.34 1.92 7.94
CA SER A 552 -4.57 1.23 8.24
C SER A 552 -5.30 0.76 6.99
N CYS A 553 -5.99 -0.37 7.11
CA CYS A 553 -6.87 -0.87 6.06
C CYS A 553 -8.18 -1.41 6.62
N LYS A 554 -9.24 -1.23 5.84
CA LYS A 554 -10.55 -1.80 6.11
C LYS A 554 -10.48 -3.32 5.93
N VAL A 555 -10.87 -4.04 6.97
CA VAL A 555 -10.84 -5.50 7.04
C VAL A 555 -12.19 -6.10 6.64
N ALA A 556 -13.27 -5.56 7.21
CA ALA A 556 -14.63 -6.05 7.00
C ALA A 556 -15.68 -5.02 7.43
N ASP A 557 -16.91 -5.18 6.90
CA ASP A 557 -18.12 -4.59 7.49
C ASP A 557 -18.75 -5.57 8.47
N VAL A 558 -19.37 -5.06 9.53
CA VAL A 558 -19.93 -5.86 10.62
C VAL A 558 -21.42 -5.64 10.73
N VAL A 559 -22.14 -6.76 10.84
CA VAL A 559 -23.59 -6.76 11.08
C VAL A 559 -23.86 -7.58 12.33
N SER A 560 -24.48 -6.95 13.33
CA SER A 560 -25.07 -7.65 14.48
C SER A 560 -26.10 -8.66 13.99
N PRO A 561 -26.15 -9.90 14.52
CA PRO A 561 -27.13 -10.90 14.08
C PRO A 561 -28.57 -10.49 14.42
N VAL A 562 -28.75 -9.63 15.43
CA VAL A 562 -30.07 -9.17 15.87
C VAL A 562 -30.09 -7.66 16.13
N THR A 563 -31.29 -7.10 16.03
CA THR A 563 -31.65 -5.81 16.61
C THR A 563 -32.62 -6.05 17.76
N VAL A 564 -32.49 -5.29 18.83
CA VAL A 564 -33.37 -5.41 19.99
C VAL A 564 -34.09 -4.09 20.21
N GLU A 565 -35.42 -4.14 20.17
CA GLU A 565 -36.29 -3.04 20.59
C GLU A 565 -36.89 -3.41 21.94
N ALA A 566 -36.79 -2.52 22.92
CA ALA A 566 -37.26 -2.80 24.27
C ALA A 566 -38.09 -1.66 24.83
N LYS A 567 -39.19 -2.02 25.51
CA LYS A 567 -39.95 -1.13 26.38
C LYS A 567 -39.49 -1.40 27.81
N ALA A 568 -38.90 -0.39 28.46
CA ALA A 568 -38.38 -0.52 29.81
C ALA A 568 -39.43 -1.02 30.82
N ALA A 569 -38.99 -1.85 31.75
CA ALA A 569 -39.76 -2.35 32.88
C ALA A 569 -39.70 -1.36 34.05
N GLU A 570 -40.80 -0.69 34.35
CA GLU A 570 -40.93 0.13 35.55
C GLU A 570 -41.39 -0.73 36.73
N LEU A 571 -40.54 -0.83 37.77
CA LEU A 571 -40.78 -1.64 38.96
C LEU A 571 -40.63 -0.77 40.24
N LYS A 572 -41.12 -1.29 41.36
CA LYS A 572 -40.93 -0.73 42.71
C LYS A 572 -40.10 -1.68 43.57
N VAL A 573 -39.32 -1.11 44.48
CA VAL A 573 -38.46 -1.86 45.43
C VAL A 573 -39.29 -2.80 46.31
N GLY A 574 -38.77 -4.03 46.50
CA GLY A 574 -39.30 -4.99 47.47
C GLY A 574 -40.62 -5.66 47.09
N LEU A 575 -41.12 -5.41 45.89
CA LEU A 575 -42.35 -6.00 45.37
C LEU A 575 -42.07 -7.24 44.53
N GLN A 576 -42.97 -8.21 44.69
CA GLN A 576 -43.01 -9.46 43.93
C GLN A 576 -44.06 -9.36 42.83
N ALA A 577 -43.95 -10.23 41.83
CA ALA A 577 -44.94 -10.41 40.77
C ALA A 577 -45.31 -9.13 40.01
N GLN A 578 -44.31 -8.31 39.68
CA GLN A 578 -44.50 -7.05 38.95
C GLN A 578 -44.38 -7.28 37.45
N THR A 579 -45.51 -7.27 36.73
CA THR A 579 -45.52 -7.41 35.27
C THR A 579 -45.23 -6.07 34.60
N SER A 580 -44.07 -5.95 33.95
CA SER A 580 -43.63 -4.71 33.30
C SER A 580 -42.57 -4.99 32.23
N GLY A 581 -42.51 -4.12 31.22
CA GLY A 581 -41.55 -4.20 30.13
C GLY A 581 -41.92 -5.19 29.01
N GLU A 582 -41.26 -5.02 27.87
CA GLU A 582 -41.41 -5.87 26.68
C GLU A 582 -40.09 -5.84 25.89
N ILE A 583 -39.67 -6.97 25.33
CA ILE A 583 -38.45 -7.08 24.52
C ILE A 583 -38.81 -7.72 23.18
N VAL A 584 -38.35 -7.13 22.08
CA VAL A 584 -38.47 -7.65 20.72
C VAL A 584 -37.08 -7.85 20.14
N ILE A 585 -36.71 -9.11 19.91
CA ILE A 585 -35.45 -9.51 19.27
C ILE A 585 -35.77 -9.81 17.80
N ALA A 586 -35.24 -9.02 16.88
CA ALA A 586 -35.44 -9.21 15.44
C ALA A 586 -34.12 -9.60 14.77
N GLU A 587 -34.13 -10.66 13.96
CA GLU A 587 -32.99 -10.98 13.11
C GLU A 587 -32.73 -9.84 12.11
N THR A 588 -31.46 -9.48 11.91
CA THR A 588 -31.07 -8.46 10.93
C THR A 588 -31.14 -8.95 9.48
N ASP A 589 -31.04 -10.27 9.29
CA ASP A 589 -31.26 -10.98 8.03
C ASP A 589 -31.69 -12.42 8.35
N LYS A 590 -32.17 -13.18 7.36
CA LYS A 590 -32.47 -14.61 7.54
C LYS A 590 -31.25 -15.38 8.04
N ALA A 591 -31.49 -16.44 8.81
CA ALA A 591 -30.46 -17.35 9.30
C ALA A 591 -29.38 -16.69 10.18
N MET A 592 -29.72 -15.61 10.87
CA MET A 592 -28.82 -14.96 11.83
C MET A 592 -28.86 -15.63 13.20
N LEU A 593 -30.03 -16.06 13.66
CA LEU A 593 -30.20 -16.92 14.83
C LEU A 593 -29.96 -18.39 14.44
N GLN A 594 -28.98 -19.02 15.08
CA GLN A 594 -28.69 -20.44 14.88
C GLN A 594 -29.58 -21.32 15.75
N LYS A 595 -29.62 -22.61 15.43
CA LYS A 595 -30.16 -23.63 16.33
C LYS A 595 -29.38 -23.59 17.65
N GLY A 596 -30.06 -23.38 18.76
CA GLY A 596 -29.43 -23.22 20.07
C GLY A 596 -30.35 -22.56 21.07
N TYR A 597 -29.75 -21.87 22.05
CA TYR A 597 -30.50 -21.14 23.06
C TYR A 597 -30.17 -19.65 23.04
N ILE A 598 -31.19 -18.85 23.30
CA ILE A 598 -31.05 -17.48 23.79
C ILE A 598 -31.32 -17.53 25.28
N VAL A 599 -30.41 -16.98 26.07
CA VAL A 599 -30.54 -16.81 27.52
C VAL A 599 -30.69 -15.33 27.80
N VAL A 600 -31.74 -14.96 28.52
CA VAL A 600 -31.94 -13.60 29.05
C VAL A 600 -31.64 -13.65 30.54
N ASP A 601 -30.67 -12.87 30.99
CA ASP A 601 -30.24 -12.83 32.39
C ASP A 601 -30.88 -11.66 33.13
N ALA A 602 -31.49 -11.94 34.28
CA ALA A 602 -31.96 -10.93 35.21
C ALA A 602 -30.80 -10.51 36.12
N PRO A 603 -30.71 -9.23 36.52
CA PRO A 603 -29.65 -8.74 37.40
C PRO A 603 -29.82 -9.25 38.86
N GLU A 604 -29.54 -10.55 39.08
CA GLU A 604 -29.69 -11.22 40.38
C GLU A 604 -28.79 -10.58 41.45
N ALA A 605 -27.57 -10.20 41.07
CA ALA A 605 -26.61 -9.55 41.95
C ALA A 605 -27.17 -8.26 42.57
N ASP A 606 -28.07 -7.59 41.86
CA ASP A 606 -28.76 -6.39 42.28
C ASP A 606 -30.03 -6.68 43.09
N GLY A 607 -30.44 -7.94 43.18
CA GLY A 607 -31.62 -8.41 43.89
C GLY A 607 -32.87 -8.48 43.03
N ILE A 608 -32.73 -8.59 41.71
CA ILE A 608 -33.84 -8.64 40.75
C ILE A 608 -33.87 -10.03 40.09
N THR A 609 -35.02 -10.70 40.13
CA THR A 609 -35.23 -12.00 39.50
C THR A 609 -36.55 -12.03 38.73
N PHE A 610 -36.73 -12.99 37.83
CA PHE A 610 -38.00 -13.25 37.18
C PHE A 610 -39.02 -13.85 38.17
N GLY A 611 -40.30 -13.58 37.94
CA GLY A 611 -41.43 -14.08 38.71
C GLY A 611 -41.98 -15.38 38.12
N THR A 612 -42.82 -15.26 37.10
CA THR A 612 -43.38 -16.38 36.34
C THR A 612 -42.81 -16.42 34.93
N LEU A 613 -43.02 -17.54 34.22
CA LEU A 613 -42.55 -17.70 32.84
C LEU A 613 -43.26 -16.66 31.94
N PRO A 614 -42.52 -15.76 31.27
CA PRO A 614 -43.12 -14.75 30.41
C PRO A 614 -43.74 -15.36 29.14
N THR A 615 -44.59 -14.58 28.49
CA THR A 615 -45.15 -14.94 27.19
C THR A 615 -44.08 -14.71 26.11
N VAL A 616 -43.69 -15.76 25.40
CA VAL A 616 -42.75 -15.67 24.27
C VAL A 616 -43.46 -16.05 22.97
N LYS A 617 -43.52 -15.12 22.02
CA LYS A 617 -44.08 -15.32 20.68
C LYS A 617 -42.99 -15.18 19.64
N ALA A 618 -43.10 -15.94 18.56
CA ALA A 618 -42.18 -15.86 17.44
C ALA A 618 -42.92 -15.70 16.10
N GLU A 619 -42.36 -14.86 15.23
CA GLU A 619 -42.77 -14.66 13.85
C GLU A 619 -41.60 -15.05 12.96
N GLY A 620 -41.78 -15.95 11.99
CA GLY A 620 -40.68 -16.44 11.13
C GLY A 620 -39.65 -17.36 11.81
N ILE A 621 -39.62 -17.42 13.14
CA ILE A 621 -38.73 -18.28 13.93
C ILE A 621 -39.49 -19.47 14.52
N THR A 622 -38.88 -20.66 14.50
CA THR A 622 -39.45 -21.86 15.12
C THR A 622 -38.82 -22.07 16.50
N LEU A 623 -39.60 -21.83 17.56
CA LEU A 623 -39.16 -22.02 18.93
C LEU A 623 -39.36 -23.45 19.45
N GLY A 624 -38.52 -23.82 20.40
CA GLY A 624 -38.58 -25.05 21.16
C GLY A 624 -39.08 -24.84 22.58
N GLU A 625 -38.36 -25.40 23.53
CA GLU A 625 -38.65 -25.17 24.94
C GLU A 625 -38.36 -23.72 25.34
N VAL A 626 -39.27 -23.13 26.11
CA VAL A 626 -39.08 -21.84 26.79
C VAL A 626 -39.24 -22.10 28.27
N SER A 627 -38.23 -21.79 29.07
CA SER A 627 -38.22 -22.12 30.50
C SER A 627 -37.45 -21.11 31.32
N LEU A 628 -37.80 -21.00 32.61
CA LEU A 628 -37.00 -20.30 33.60
C LEU A 628 -36.11 -21.33 34.31
N ASN A 629 -34.86 -20.94 34.58
CA ASN A 629 -34.01 -21.75 35.45
C ASN A 629 -34.59 -21.81 36.89
N LYS A 630 -34.10 -22.74 37.72
CA LYS A 630 -34.64 -22.94 39.08
C LYS A 630 -34.51 -21.71 39.97
N ALA A 631 -33.47 -20.90 39.77
CA ALA A 631 -33.24 -19.67 40.52
C ALA A 631 -34.13 -18.52 40.04
N LYS A 632 -34.81 -18.67 38.89
CA LYS A 632 -35.54 -17.62 38.17
C LYS A 632 -34.70 -16.41 37.80
N THR A 633 -33.42 -16.64 37.56
CA THR A 633 -32.47 -15.60 37.16
C THR A 633 -32.31 -15.58 35.65
N GLN A 634 -32.57 -16.70 34.98
CA GLN A 634 -32.38 -16.83 33.54
C GLN A 634 -33.64 -17.36 32.87
N LEU A 635 -34.03 -16.70 31.78
CA LEU A 635 -35.02 -17.17 30.82
C LEU A 635 -34.30 -17.81 29.64
N HIS A 636 -34.56 -19.10 29.42
CA HIS A 636 -34.01 -19.89 28.32
C HIS A 636 -35.05 -20.00 27.21
N ILE A 637 -34.67 -19.64 25.99
CA ILE A 637 -35.52 -19.69 24.80
C ILE A 637 -34.78 -20.55 23.76
N GLU A 638 -35.29 -21.75 23.47
CA GLU A 638 -34.73 -22.64 22.46
C GLU A 638 -35.14 -22.19 21.04
N VAL A 639 -34.16 -21.99 20.17
CA VAL A 639 -34.34 -21.88 18.72
C VAL A 639 -34.14 -23.27 18.11
N LYS A 640 -35.21 -23.92 17.64
CA LYS A 640 -35.16 -25.32 17.17
C LYS A 640 -34.34 -25.52 15.91
N ARG A 641 -34.33 -24.50 15.05
CA ARG A 641 -33.65 -24.51 13.75
C ARG A 641 -33.37 -23.08 13.31
N THR A 642 -32.31 -22.93 12.53
CA THR A 642 -32.00 -21.70 11.80
C THR A 642 -33.19 -21.29 10.92
N SER A 643 -33.50 -20.00 10.91
CA SER A 643 -34.63 -19.43 10.15
C SER A 643 -34.34 -19.42 8.64
N THR A 644 -35.41 -19.41 7.84
CA THR A 644 -35.32 -19.29 6.36
C THR A 644 -35.66 -17.89 5.86
N GLU A 645 -36.26 -17.07 6.72
CA GLU A 645 -36.61 -15.66 6.52
C GLU A 645 -36.28 -14.93 7.82
N ALA A 646 -35.98 -13.62 7.77
CA ALA A 646 -35.72 -12.85 8.97
C ALA A 646 -36.97 -12.85 9.87
N GLY A 647 -36.82 -13.31 11.10
CA GLY A 647 -37.91 -13.40 12.06
C GLY A 647 -37.74 -12.52 13.29
N LYS A 648 -38.75 -12.57 14.16
CA LYS A 648 -38.80 -11.83 15.43
C LYS A 648 -39.22 -12.73 16.57
N ILE A 649 -38.68 -12.48 17.75
CA ILE A 649 -39.10 -13.06 19.03
C ILE A 649 -39.57 -11.90 19.92
N THR A 650 -40.82 -11.94 20.36
CA THR A 650 -41.40 -10.98 21.29
C THR A 650 -41.57 -11.64 22.64
N ILE A 651 -40.98 -11.04 23.67
CA ILE A 651 -41.07 -11.43 25.07
C ILE A 651 -41.93 -10.38 25.77
N SER A 652 -43.15 -10.77 26.14
CA SER A 652 -44.13 -9.92 26.84
C SER A 652 -44.52 -10.53 28.17
N ASP A 653 -45.29 -9.79 28.96
CA ASP A 653 -45.75 -10.22 30.29
C ASP A 653 -44.58 -10.59 31.22
N LEU A 654 -43.46 -9.86 31.08
CA LEU A 654 -42.27 -10.03 31.91
C LEU A 654 -42.61 -9.71 33.36
N GLU A 655 -42.66 -10.74 34.19
CA GLU A 655 -42.90 -10.62 35.62
C GLU A 655 -41.57 -10.58 36.37
N PHE A 656 -41.36 -9.58 37.21
CA PHE A 656 -40.16 -9.44 38.04
C PHE A 656 -40.47 -9.46 39.54
N THR A 657 -39.51 -9.96 40.30
CA THR A 657 -39.43 -9.87 41.74
C THR A 657 -38.21 -9.05 42.12
N THR A 658 -38.40 -8.06 42.98
CA THR A 658 -37.34 -7.18 43.47
C THR A 658 -37.16 -7.39 44.98
N SER A 659 -35.90 -7.52 45.41
CA SER A 659 -35.55 -7.55 46.82
C SER A 659 -35.76 -6.17 47.47
N ARG A 660 -35.96 -6.15 48.79
CA ARG A 660 -35.99 -4.90 49.58
C ARG A 660 -34.61 -4.22 49.63
N ALA A 661 -33.55 -4.91 49.24
CA ALA A 661 -32.19 -4.39 49.16
C ALA A 661 -31.89 -3.64 47.85
N VAL A 662 -32.71 -3.83 46.81
CA VAL A 662 -32.46 -3.29 45.46
C VAL A 662 -32.42 -1.76 45.55
N PRO A 663 -31.34 -1.10 45.11
CA PRO A 663 -31.28 0.35 45.11
C PRO A 663 -32.21 0.95 44.05
N GLU A 664 -32.64 2.20 44.27
CA GLU A 664 -33.30 2.95 43.21
C GLU A 664 -32.31 3.27 42.09
N GLY A 665 -32.75 3.15 40.84
CA GLY A 665 -31.86 3.31 39.68
C GLY A 665 -32.35 2.56 38.45
N THR A 666 -31.50 2.56 37.43
CA THR A 666 -31.66 1.78 36.22
C THR A 666 -30.71 0.59 36.23
N PHE A 667 -31.14 -0.52 35.63
CA PHE A 667 -30.39 -1.77 35.54
C PHE A 667 -30.52 -2.34 34.14
N ASP A 668 -29.42 -2.88 33.65
CA ASP A 668 -29.33 -3.47 32.32
C ASP A 668 -29.86 -4.91 32.34
N VAL A 669 -30.26 -5.39 31.16
CA VAL A 669 -30.54 -6.81 30.93
C VAL A 669 -29.66 -7.31 29.81
N GLU A 670 -29.07 -8.48 30.04
CA GLU A 670 -28.11 -9.09 29.12
C GLU A 670 -28.71 -10.32 28.43
N PHE A 671 -28.36 -10.51 27.17
CA PHE A 671 -28.76 -11.64 26.34
C PHE A 671 -27.51 -12.32 25.81
N TYR A 672 -27.45 -13.64 25.88
CA TYR A 672 -26.35 -14.41 25.31
C TYR A 672 -26.82 -15.81 24.90
N GLY A 673 -25.91 -16.62 24.36
CA GLY A 673 -26.14 -18.03 24.10
C GLY A 673 -25.88 -18.46 22.66
N THR A 674 -25.94 -19.76 22.45
CA THR A 674 -25.48 -20.43 21.21
C THR A 674 -26.35 -20.14 19.98
N ALA A 675 -27.54 -19.58 20.15
CA ALA A 675 -28.31 -19.07 19.02
C ALA A 675 -27.69 -17.77 18.46
N LEU A 676 -27.09 -16.96 19.33
CA LEU A 676 -26.52 -15.65 19.03
C LEU A 676 -25.03 -15.73 18.67
N THR A 677 -24.28 -16.58 19.37
CA THR A 677 -22.83 -16.74 19.20
C THR A 677 -22.45 -18.18 18.85
N ASP A 678 -21.24 -18.39 18.33
CA ASP A 678 -20.67 -19.75 18.17
C ASP A 678 -19.87 -20.20 19.39
N GLU A 679 -19.82 -19.35 20.42
CA GLU A 679 -19.01 -19.58 21.60
C GLU A 679 -19.61 -20.71 22.43
N VAL A 680 -18.86 -21.82 22.52
CA VAL A 680 -19.16 -22.90 23.45
C VAL A 680 -18.51 -22.53 24.77
N VAL A 681 -19.31 -22.20 25.78
CA VAL A 681 -18.83 -22.07 27.15
C VAL A 681 -18.31 -23.45 27.57
N ALA A 682 -16.99 -23.64 27.48
CA ALA A 682 -16.36 -24.89 27.90
C ALA A 682 -16.57 -25.10 29.41
N ASP A 683 -16.54 -26.37 29.85
CA ASP A 683 -16.72 -26.80 31.25
C ASP A 683 -15.72 -26.17 32.27
N TYR A 684 -14.80 -25.32 31.81
CA TYR A 684 -13.92 -24.48 32.63
C TYR A 684 -14.61 -23.13 32.87
N THR A 685 -15.51 -23.11 33.85
CA THR A 685 -16.50 -22.09 34.20
C THR A 685 -15.98 -20.68 34.55
N SER A 686 -15.30 -19.95 33.66
CA SER A 686 -14.80 -18.59 33.98
C SER A 686 -14.72 -17.61 32.81
N VAL A 687 -15.13 -17.99 31.59
CA VAL A 687 -15.24 -17.02 30.49
C VAL A 687 -16.64 -16.44 30.51
N GLU A 688 -16.72 -15.12 30.70
CA GLU A 688 -17.98 -14.40 30.51
C GLU A 688 -18.38 -14.51 29.04
N PRO A 689 -19.59 -15.00 28.73
CA PRO A 689 -20.04 -15.11 27.36
C PRO A 689 -20.12 -13.71 26.74
N ASP A 690 -19.94 -13.62 25.43
CA ASP A 690 -20.20 -12.35 24.75
C ASP A 690 -21.71 -12.05 24.75
N THR A 691 -22.08 -10.96 25.41
CA THR A 691 -23.47 -10.56 25.67
C THR A 691 -23.91 -9.43 24.75
N TYR A 692 -25.21 -9.42 24.47
CA TYR A 692 -25.94 -8.26 23.97
C TYR A 692 -26.55 -7.56 25.19
N VAL A 693 -26.28 -6.28 25.38
CA VAL A 693 -26.73 -5.51 26.55
C VAL A 693 -27.85 -4.56 26.12
N VAL A 694 -29.00 -4.65 26.78
CA VAL A 694 -30.06 -3.65 26.68
C VAL A 694 -29.95 -2.76 27.91
N GLU A 695 -29.31 -1.60 27.70
CA GLU A 695 -29.07 -0.61 28.73
C GLU A 695 -30.39 -0.04 29.30
N ASP A 696 -30.40 0.27 30.59
CA ASP A 696 -31.51 0.92 31.31
C ASP A 696 -32.87 0.20 31.18
N PHE A 697 -32.87 -1.11 30.91
CA PHE A 697 -34.12 -1.85 30.69
C PHE A 697 -35.02 -1.87 31.92
N ILE A 698 -34.47 -2.07 33.11
CA ILE A 698 -35.24 -2.11 34.36
C ILE A 698 -35.07 -0.80 35.10
N LYS A 699 -36.18 -0.14 35.42
CA LYS A 699 -36.21 1.10 36.19
C LYS A 699 -36.87 0.86 37.54
N ILE A 700 -36.08 0.88 38.59
CA ILE A 700 -36.55 0.76 39.98
C ILE A 700 -36.89 2.15 40.50
N THR A 701 -38.19 2.36 40.76
CA THR A 701 -38.75 3.61 41.28
C THR A 701 -39.10 3.49 42.78
N THR A 702 -39.41 4.65 43.38
CA THR A 702 -39.63 4.88 44.83
C THR A 702 -40.35 3.75 45.57
N PRO A 703 -40.10 3.59 46.88
CA PRO A 703 -40.39 2.37 47.58
C PRO A 703 -41.89 2.06 47.70
N ASN A 704 -42.25 0.77 47.67
CA ASN A 704 -43.57 0.33 48.08
C ASN A 704 -43.74 0.57 49.59
N THR A 705 -44.50 1.60 49.97
CA THR A 705 -44.84 1.90 51.37
C THR A 705 -45.99 1.05 51.90
N GLU A 706 -46.68 0.27 51.06
CA GLU A 706 -47.91 -0.44 51.45
C GLU A 706 -47.67 -1.73 52.27
N ASP A 707 -46.46 -2.32 52.24
CA ASP A 707 -46.15 -3.62 52.89
C ASP A 707 -45.05 -3.60 53.98
N ILE A 708 -44.68 -2.41 54.48
CA ILE A 708 -43.59 -2.31 55.47
C ILE A 708 -44.15 -2.37 56.91
N LYS A 709 -44.45 -3.59 57.39
CA LYS A 709 -44.65 -3.86 58.82
C LYS A 709 -43.32 -4.08 59.55
N THR A 710 -42.37 -3.15 59.47
CA THR A 710 -41.22 -3.17 60.41
C THR A 710 -41.60 -2.48 61.71
N GLY A 711 -41.21 -3.09 62.84
CA GLY A 711 -41.46 -2.52 64.17
C GLY A 711 -40.87 -1.12 64.31
N ALA A 712 -41.54 -0.26 65.09
CA ALA A 712 -41.05 1.09 65.39
C ALA A 712 -39.65 1.03 66.04
N LEU A 713 -38.81 2.05 65.77
CA LEU A 713 -37.51 2.20 66.43
C LEU A 713 -37.67 2.14 67.95
N LYS A 714 -36.79 1.43 68.65
CA LYS A 714 -36.82 1.34 70.11
C LYS A 714 -36.59 2.72 70.74
N ALA A 715 -37.31 3.02 71.82
CA ALA A 715 -37.16 4.27 72.58
C ALA A 715 -35.96 4.18 73.52
N VAL A 716 -34.75 4.33 72.97
CA VAL A 716 -33.46 4.20 73.69
C VAL A 716 -32.58 5.42 73.47
N THR A 717 -31.57 5.57 74.33
CA THR A 717 -30.46 6.51 74.14
C THR A 717 -29.20 5.71 73.85
N SER A 718 -28.50 6.02 72.77
CA SER A 718 -27.26 5.37 72.38
C SER A 718 -26.10 6.36 72.27
N THR A 719 -24.91 5.95 72.73
CA THR A 719 -23.71 6.78 72.70
C THR A 719 -22.57 6.12 71.94
N PHE A 720 -21.93 6.86 71.04
CA PHE A 720 -20.76 6.47 70.27
C PHE A 720 -19.61 7.41 70.61
N LYS A 721 -18.56 6.89 71.27
CA LYS A 721 -17.35 7.66 71.55
C LYS A 721 -16.36 7.54 70.39
N ILE A 722 -15.76 8.66 69.99
CA ILE A 722 -14.77 8.68 68.89
C ILE A 722 -13.60 7.73 69.19
N GLY A 723 -13.25 6.91 68.20
CA GLY A 723 -12.16 5.93 68.30
C GLY A 723 -12.45 4.71 69.16
N SER A 724 -13.62 4.61 69.80
CA SER A 724 -14.01 3.45 70.61
C SER A 724 -14.53 2.31 69.74
N SER A 725 -14.18 1.07 70.07
CA SER A 725 -14.78 -0.15 69.50
C SER A 725 -16.03 -0.62 70.26
N THR A 726 -16.58 0.23 71.13
CA THR A 726 -17.82 -0.01 71.86
C THR A 726 -18.77 1.18 71.75
N TYR A 727 -20.07 0.89 71.82
CA TYR A 727 -21.15 1.87 71.90
C TYR A 727 -22.12 1.44 73.01
N THR A 728 -22.88 2.37 73.58
CA THR A 728 -23.88 2.01 74.61
C THR A 728 -25.29 2.11 74.06
N VAL A 729 -26.22 1.31 74.60
CA VAL A 729 -27.66 1.44 74.41
C VAL A 729 -28.29 1.42 75.80
N ASP A 730 -28.90 2.53 76.21
CA ASP A 730 -29.39 2.75 77.58
C ASP A 730 -28.34 2.46 78.65
N GLY A 731 -27.09 2.82 78.38
CA GLY A 731 -25.94 2.59 79.27
C GLY A 731 -25.40 1.16 79.24
N VAL A 732 -26.02 0.23 78.53
CA VAL A 732 -25.50 -1.13 78.31
C VAL A 732 -24.48 -1.11 77.18
N GLU A 733 -23.27 -1.55 77.47
CA GLU A 733 -22.18 -1.60 76.49
C GLU A 733 -22.40 -2.71 75.45
N ASN A 734 -22.13 -2.37 74.19
CA ASN A 734 -22.16 -3.25 73.02
C ASN A 734 -20.86 -3.06 72.22
N THR A 735 -20.40 -4.11 71.54
CA THR A 735 -19.18 -4.06 70.73
C THR A 735 -19.48 -3.72 69.26
N MET A 736 -18.53 -3.06 68.61
CA MET A 736 -18.55 -2.75 67.19
C MET A 736 -17.17 -2.86 66.57
N ASP A 737 -17.11 -3.29 65.31
CA ASP A 737 -15.87 -3.38 64.53
C ASP A 737 -15.55 -2.09 63.75
N ALA A 738 -16.35 -1.05 63.95
CA ALA A 738 -16.34 0.19 63.17
C ALA A 738 -16.39 1.40 64.13
N PRO A 739 -15.25 1.97 64.56
CA PRO A 739 -15.23 3.11 65.45
C PRO A 739 -15.73 4.38 64.76
N ALA A 740 -16.59 5.15 65.43
CA ALA A 740 -16.95 6.50 64.97
C ALA A 740 -15.70 7.40 64.96
N TYR A 741 -15.61 8.33 64.01
CA TYR A 741 -14.46 9.22 63.85
C TYR A 741 -14.86 10.64 63.46
N LEU A 742 -13.90 11.56 63.59
CA LEU A 742 -14.04 12.95 63.13
C LEU A 742 -13.34 13.12 61.79
N LYS A 743 -14.02 13.74 60.83
CA LYS A 743 -13.45 14.16 59.55
C LYS A 743 -14.08 15.48 59.12
N ASP A 744 -13.26 16.43 58.68
CA ASP A 744 -13.72 17.75 58.20
C ASP A 744 -14.71 18.44 59.15
N ASN A 745 -14.44 18.32 60.46
CA ASN A 745 -15.30 18.83 61.53
C ASN A 745 -16.73 18.23 61.51
N ARG A 746 -16.86 16.96 61.11
CA ARG A 746 -18.07 16.14 61.15
C ARG A 746 -17.83 14.83 61.88
N THR A 747 -18.78 14.46 62.72
CA THR A 747 -18.79 13.15 63.38
C THR A 747 -19.36 12.12 62.41
N MET A 748 -18.50 11.24 61.92
CA MET A 748 -18.84 10.15 61.02
C MET A 748 -19.17 8.92 61.85
N VAL A 749 -20.38 8.39 61.67
CA VAL A 749 -20.87 7.23 62.42
C VAL A 749 -21.16 6.05 61.50
N PRO A 750 -20.90 4.81 61.95
CA PRO A 750 -21.15 3.62 61.15
C PRO A 750 -22.65 3.36 61.00
N VAL A 751 -23.13 3.34 59.75
CA VAL A 751 -24.57 3.20 59.38
C VAL A 751 -25.21 1.96 60.02
N ARG A 752 -24.46 0.86 60.10
CA ARG A 752 -24.94 -0.40 60.67
C ARG A 752 -25.23 -0.32 62.16
N TYR A 753 -24.28 0.18 62.95
CA TYR A 753 -24.40 0.15 64.40
C TYR A 753 -25.38 1.19 64.92
N ILE A 754 -25.56 2.31 64.21
CA ILE A 754 -26.62 3.25 64.56
C ILE A 754 -28.01 2.63 64.37
N ALA A 755 -28.22 1.85 63.31
CA ALA A 755 -29.46 1.10 63.11
C ALA A 755 -29.69 0.04 64.21
N TYR A 756 -28.66 -0.73 64.55
CA TYR A 756 -28.74 -1.76 65.61
C TYR A 756 -29.02 -1.16 66.99
N ALA A 757 -28.43 0.02 67.27
CA ALA A 757 -28.68 0.74 68.52
C ALA A 757 -30.18 1.03 68.73
N PHE A 758 -30.93 1.31 67.65
CA PHE A 758 -32.37 1.55 67.72
C PHE A 758 -33.23 0.30 67.52
N GLY A 759 -32.62 -0.89 67.65
CA GLY A 759 -33.32 -2.17 67.67
C GLY A 759 -33.69 -2.73 66.30
N LEU A 760 -33.13 -2.18 65.22
CA LEU A 760 -33.20 -2.78 63.90
C LEU A 760 -32.27 -4.00 63.86
N ASP A 761 -32.77 -5.15 63.43
CA ASP A 761 -31.94 -6.34 63.24
C ASP A 761 -31.13 -6.28 61.94
N THR A 762 -30.29 -7.28 61.73
CA THR A 762 -29.41 -7.40 60.54
C THR A 762 -30.19 -7.46 59.23
N SER A 763 -31.45 -7.90 59.23
CA SER A 763 -32.29 -8.00 58.01
C SER A 763 -32.85 -6.65 57.55
N ASN A 764 -32.80 -5.63 58.41
CA ASN A 764 -33.26 -4.27 58.14
C ASN A 764 -32.12 -3.30 57.81
N VAL A 765 -30.89 -3.82 57.68
CA VAL A 765 -29.70 -3.05 57.29
C VAL A 765 -29.01 -3.81 56.15
N LEU A 766 -29.29 -3.37 54.93
CA LEU A 766 -28.87 -4.03 53.70
C LEU A 766 -27.75 -3.21 53.03
N TYR A 767 -26.91 -3.86 52.24
CA TYR A 767 -25.83 -3.21 51.50
C TYR A 767 -25.70 -3.83 50.12
N ALA A 768 -25.93 -3.05 49.07
CA ALA A 768 -25.82 -3.44 47.66
C ALA A 768 -25.42 -2.22 46.82
N ASN A 769 -24.65 -2.40 45.74
CA ASN A 769 -24.21 -1.34 44.82
C ASN A 769 -23.68 -0.08 45.49
N SER A 770 -22.74 -0.28 46.41
CA SER A 770 -22.14 0.82 47.20
C SER A 770 -23.16 1.64 48.01
N THR A 771 -24.36 1.11 48.22
CA THR A 771 -25.47 1.78 48.89
C THR A 771 -25.88 1.00 50.13
N ALA A 772 -25.84 1.67 51.29
CA ALA A 772 -26.38 1.14 52.53
C ALA A 772 -27.87 1.53 52.64
N THR A 773 -28.74 0.54 52.81
CA THR A 773 -30.20 0.71 52.92
C THR A 773 -30.64 0.34 54.34
N ILE A 774 -31.21 1.29 55.07
CA ILE A 774 -31.85 1.05 56.38
C ILE A 774 -33.36 1.08 56.20
N ILE A 775 -34.03 0.06 56.74
CA ILE A 775 -35.50 -0.03 56.79
C ILE A 775 -35.93 0.19 58.24
N ALA A 776 -36.62 1.30 58.50
CA ALA A 776 -37.00 1.77 59.82
C ALA A 776 -38.47 2.20 59.87
N GLY A 777 -39.38 1.27 60.17
CA GLY A 777 -40.82 1.55 60.11
C GLY A 777 -41.25 1.86 58.68
N GLU A 778 -41.90 3.01 58.45
CA GLU A 778 -42.28 3.47 57.11
C GLU A 778 -41.13 4.19 56.36
N LYS A 779 -39.91 4.19 56.91
CA LYS A 779 -38.76 4.87 56.33
C LYS A 779 -37.78 3.90 55.67
N ILE A 780 -37.46 4.15 54.42
CA ILE A 780 -36.35 3.55 53.68
C ILE A 780 -35.31 4.63 53.48
N ILE A 781 -34.14 4.42 54.07
CA ILE A 781 -33.03 5.37 54.08
C ILE A 781 -31.90 4.73 53.28
N GLN A 782 -31.54 5.34 52.15
CA GLN A 782 -30.46 4.88 51.28
C GLN A 782 -29.29 5.87 51.32
N VAL A 783 -28.09 5.34 51.51
CA VAL A 783 -26.85 6.10 51.61
C VAL A 783 -25.82 5.49 50.66
N THR A 784 -25.59 6.16 49.54
CA THR A 784 -24.59 5.75 48.55
C THR A 784 -23.21 6.28 48.92
N VAL A 785 -22.24 5.38 49.10
CA VAL A 785 -20.84 5.70 49.36
C VAL A 785 -20.30 6.60 48.24
N GLY A 786 -19.55 7.64 48.61
CA GLY A 786 -18.99 8.63 47.67
C GLY A 786 -19.96 9.74 47.25
N SER A 787 -21.25 9.61 47.61
CA SER A 787 -22.28 10.63 47.38
C SER A 787 -22.49 11.51 48.62
N ASP A 788 -22.76 12.80 48.41
CA ASP A 788 -23.29 13.71 49.43
C ASP A 788 -24.82 13.75 49.41
N ILE A 789 -25.48 12.86 48.67
CA ILE A 789 -26.94 12.73 48.62
C ILE A 789 -27.35 11.45 49.37
N MET A 790 -28.24 11.61 50.34
CA MET A 790 -28.96 10.53 51.01
C MET A 790 -30.40 10.54 50.50
N THR A 791 -31.03 9.38 50.34
CA THR A 791 -32.45 9.30 49.96
C THR A 791 -33.26 8.77 51.13
N VAL A 792 -34.36 9.44 51.48
CA VAL A 792 -35.32 8.99 52.50
C VAL A 792 -36.70 8.90 51.85
N ASN A 793 -37.25 7.68 51.74
CA ASN A 793 -38.51 7.42 51.05
C ASN A 793 -38.56 8.04 49.64
N GLY A 794 -37.50 7.85 48.85
CA GLY A 794 -37.36 8.44 47.52
C GLY A 794 -37.03 9.95 47.50
N THR A 795 -37.10 10.64 48.64
CA THR A 795 -36.79 12.08 48.71
C THR A 795 -35.29 12.28 48.95
N GLN A 796 -34.63 13.01 48.05
CA GLN A 796 -33.21 13.33 48.17
C GLN A 796 -32.95 14.39 49.25
N ILE A 797 -32.00 14.11 50.13
CA ILE A 797 -31.49 14.96 51.20
C ILE A 797 -30.00 15.18 50.95
N LYS A 798 -29.62 16.43 50.67
CA LYS A 798 -28.22 16.81 50.53
C LYS A 798 -27.53 16.88 51.89
N MET A 799 -26.51 16.06 52.06
CA MET A 799 -25.58 16.04 53.18
C MET A 799 -24.49 17.10 53.00
N ASP A 800 -23.84 17.47 54.10
CA ASP A 800 -22.75 18.47 54.07
C ASP A 800 -21.35 17.86 53.95
N THR A 801 -21.26 16.53 53.95
CA THR A 801 -20.09 15.76 53.52
C THR A 801 -20.55 14.42 52.96
N LYS A 802 -19.69 13.79 52.16
CA LYS A 802 -19.97 12.54 51.47
C LYS A 802 -20.04 11.36 52.45
N ALA A 803 -20.87 10.37 52.14
CA ALA A 803 -20.79 9.08 52.80
C ALA A 803 -19.48 8.37 52.41
N GLU A 804 -18.87 7.65 53.35
CA GLU A 804 -17.55 7.04 53.15
C GLU A 804 -17.56 5.53 53.39
N LEU A 805 -16.70 4.82 52.66
CA LEU A 805 -16.40 3.43 52.93
C LEU A 805 -15.02 3.36 53.58
N VAL A 806 -14.99 3.02 54.88
CA VAL A 806 -13.75 2.87 55.64
C VAL A 806 -13.70 1.44 56.17
N ASN A 807 -12.66 0.70 55.80
CA ASN A 807 -12.46 -0.71 56.19
C ASN A 807 -13.70 -1.60 55.95
N GLY A 808 -14.37 -1.42 54.80
CA GLY A 808 -15.57 -2.20 54.44
C GLY A 808 -16.82 -1.86 55.25
N ARG A 809 -16.87 -0.68 55.87
CA ARG A 809 -18.02 -0.17 56.63
C ARG A 809 -18.44 1.19 56.09
N ALA A 810 -19.74 1.36 55.86
CA ALA A 810 -20.32 2.61 55.42
C ALA A 810 -20.48 3.57 56.60
N TYR A 811 -20.02 4.81 56.42
CA TYR A 811 -20.10 5.89 57.38
C TYR A 811 -20.85 7.07 56.79
N VAL A 812 -21.60 7.74 57.67
CA VAL A 812 -22.46 8.86 57.31
C VAL A 812 -22.38 9.92 58.40
N PRO A 813 -22.61 11.22 58.10
CA PRO A 813 -22.51 12.24 59.13
C PRO A 813 -23.67 12.13 60.11
N MET A 814 -23.34 12.16 61.41
CA MET A 814 -24.24 11.99 62.55
C MET A 814 -25.58 12.73 62.39
N LYS A 815 -25.54 14.00 61.98
CA LYS A 815 -26.72 14.85 61.86
C LYS A 815 -27.74 14.29 60.86
N PHE A 816 -27.29 13.86 59.69
CA PHE A 816 -28.18 13.44 58.60
C PHE A 816 -28.79 12.08 58.89
N ILE A 817 -28.01 11.14 59.43
CA ILE A 817 -28.56 9.83 59.77
C ILE A 817 -29.53 9.89 60.95
N ALA A 818 -29.28 10.77 61.94
CA ALA A 818 -30.24 11.02 63.01
C ALA A 818 -31.55 11.59 62.48
N SER A 819 -31.46 12.61 61.60
CA SER A 819 -32.62 13.23 60.96
C SER A 819 -33.41 12.22 60.12
N ALA A 820 -32.73 11.38 59.34
CA ALA A 820 -33.34 10.38 58.50
C ALA A 820 -34.09 9.33 59.35
N LEU A 821 -33.46 8.79 60.39
CA LEU A 821 -34.10 7.88 61.35
C LEU A 821 -35.24 8.57 62.11
N GLY A 822 -35.19 9.90 62.30
CA GLY A 822 -36.16 10.66 63.08
C GLY A 822 -35.87 10.63 64.57
N VAL A 823 -34.58 10.53 64.93
CA VAL A 823 -34.10 10.52 66.32
C VAL A 823 -33.35 11.83 66.60
N SER A 824 -33.29 12.22 67.87
CA SER A 824 -32.47 13.37 68.28
C SER A 824 -30.98 12.99 68.34
N ALA A 825 -30.10 13.95 68.09
CA ALA A 825 -28.66 13.75 68.13
C ALA A 825 -27.95 14.95 68.77
N SER A 826 -27.00 14.69 69.66
CA SER A 826 -26.16 15.71 70.31
C SER A 826 -24.70 15.29 70.38
N TRP A 827 -23.79 16.26 70.22
CA TRP A 827 -22.35 16.04 70.25
C TRP A 827 -21.74 16.71 71.49
N ASP A 828 -20.99 15.97 72.30
CA ASP A 828 -20.19 16.51 73.39
C ASP A 828 -18.71 16.53 72.99
N SER A 829 -18.19 17.74 72.79
CA SER A 829 -16.80 18.00 72.44
C SER A 829 -15.80 17.64 73.53
N ALA A 830 -16.17 17.71 74.82
CA ALA A 830 -15.24 17.45 75.93
C ALA A 830 -14.98 15.95 76.09
N SER A 831 -16.05 15.14 76.01
CA SER A 831 -15.96 13.67 76.09
C SER A 831 -15.75 12.99 74.74
N GLN A 832 -15.81 13.74 73.63
CA GLN A 832 -15.76 13.24 72.26
C GLN A 832 -16.83 12.17 72.00
N THR A 833 -18.06 12.44 72.42
CA THR A 833 -19.17 11.48 72.39
C THR A 833 -20.35 11.98 71.57
N ALA A 834 -20.78 11.19 70.59
CA ALA A 834 -22.02 11.37 69.86
C ALA A 834 -23.15 10.62 70.59
N THR A 835 -24.21 11.33 70.97
CA THR A 835 -25.41 10.75 71.60
C THR A 835 -26.58 10.83 70.62
N PHE A 836 -27.32 9.73 70.49
CA PHE A 836 -28.56 9.64 69.74
C PHE A 836 -29.68 9.20 70.68
N SER A 837 -30.86 9.82 70.61
CA SER A 837 -31.98 9.46 71.49
C SER A 837 -33.31 9.45 70.75
N ASN A 838 -34.05 8.36 70.93
CA ASN A 838 -35.44 8.18 70.52
C ASN A 838 -36.38 8.12 71.75
N LYS A 839 -35.91 8.64 72.89
CA LYS A 839 -36.76 8.92 74.05
C LYS A 839 -37.33 10.32 73.86
N ASN A 840 -38.65 10.42 73.71
CA ASN A 840 -39.36 11.69 73.69
C ASN A 840 -39.23 12.43 75.02
#